data_AF-A0AAD7DWU8-F1
#
_entry.id   AF-A0AAD7DWU8-F1
#
_cell.length_a   1.000
_cell.length_b   1.000
_cell.length_c   1.000
_cell.angle_alpha   90.00
_cell.angle_beta   90.00
_cell.angle_gamma   90.00
#
_symmetry.space_group_name_H-M   'P 1'
#
loop_
_entity.id
_entity.type
_entity.pdbx_description
1 polymer ?
#
loop_
_entity_poly.entity_id
_entity_poly.type
_entity_poly.pdbx_seq_one_letter_code
_entity_poly.pdbx_strand_id
1 'polypeptide(L)'
;MNYFGILTAIAHGIRSLFRKLRQLLKFIYYCFIRPISSGGGDQQTRLDQFYQGQADVYDSTRGGLLRGRDTMLILSASHLCLLRVTAPNKPLVWIDIGGGTGRNIEVMDAYFPISKFDAIYIIDLCEPLLQVARERVAKWGWTNVTVLCQDAAEFFLPEWEDGRDPKGSIGFVTMSYSLTMIPRFYTVLDRIDYVLSPDDGLFGVADFYTAGKQEYLHEKTIGGIGKECNWFTRWFWQIFFEFDNVFLSAAQRTYLEYRFGTIKILNGRNQFVIPYVVQIPYFVWLGRSRFHDNLWSSRGLEVECDWIHPIAETTVESEEIEIEELPLTPFHYHIAKAWRLPYLDGPLHDKFRTFVHAFTWEDSMADMRHLQLSHNDSILMITHAGDSALHYAIASRPKRIHCVDMNPCQNHLLELKLATIQSLEFDDFFAMFGNGQHSHFPSLLDSKISPYLSSAAYQFWKRHNSVFASSFYLTGCSGRAMSLMRVMFRLAGVSDHMVALCTSDTLSDQQTIWRKKLRPVLLNPAVNLLLQKSFFWNAFGIPLNQRKMLLKDGGLSKYVRDTLDPLISTYLLKTSNYFYLLALLGHYTDRSCPEYLTPAGFHHLKANNGEAMDPFRLHTTSVIDALRSLSPSTLTHILLMDHLDRLPETSSDVDDEIAEVYRVLDHGGSVFWRSAARTPWYNKKFETGGFEIATLYVRSDSDVPMDRVNMHASFFKATKTICTFGT
;
A
#
# COMPACT_ATOMS: atom_id res chain seq x y z
N MET A 1 2.94 52.13 8.75
CA MET A 1 2.67 50.83 9.41
C MET A 1 1.41 50.98 10.24
N ASN A 2 0.36 50.23 9.93
CA ASN A 2 -1.00 50.49 10.39
C ASN A 2 -1.25 49.84 11.77
N TYR A 3 -0.85 50.52 12.85
CA TYR A 3 -0.97 50.04 14.25
C TYR A 3 -2.38 49.60 14.63
N PHE A 4 -3.41 50.21 14.04
CA PHE A 4 -4.81 49.89 14.29
C PHE A 4 -5.20 48.49 13.75
N GLY A 5 -4.62 48.08 12.61
CA GLY A 5 -4.82 46.76 12.01
C GLY A 5 -4.18 45.63 12.82
N ILE A 6 -3.04 45.90 13.46
CA ILE A 6 -2.34 44.94 14.32
C ILE A 6 -3.10 44.73 15.63
N LEU A 7 -3.60 45.81 16.25
CA LEU A 7 -4.41 45.73 17.48
C LEU A 7 -5.75 45.01 17.25
N THR A 8 -6.41 45.24 16.12
CA THR A 8 -7.65 44.52 15.76
C THR A 8 -7.39 43.04 15.47
N ALA A 9 -6.29 42.71 14.79
CA ALA A 9 -5.90 41.32 14.57
C ALA A 9 -5.56 40.59 15.88
N ILE A 10 -4.84 41.24 16.81
CA ILE A 10 -4.53 40.71 18.14
C ILE A 10 -5.81 40.53 18.96
N ALA A 11 -6.71 41.52 18.98
CA ALA A 11 -7.98 41.42 19.69
C ALA A 11 -8.89 40.31 19.12
N HIS A 12 -8.88 40.12 17.79
CA HIS A 12 -9.58 39.02 17.13
C HIS A 12 -8.97 37.66 17.48
N GLY A 13 -7.63 37.58 17.52
CA GLY A 13 -6.88 36.40 17.97
C GLY A 13 -7.20 36.01 19.42
N ILE A 14 -7.21 36.98 20.34
CA ILE A 14 -7.55 36.78 21.76
C ILE A 14 -9.01 36.35 21.90
N ARG A 15 -9.97 36.98 21.21
CA ARG A 15 -11.38 36.56 21.20
C ARG A 15 -11.56 35.14 20.67
N SER A 16 -10.85 34.78 19.61
CA SER A 16 -10.87 33.44 19.03
C SER A 16 -10.31 32.40 20.01
N LEU A 17 -9.21 32.72 20.69
CA LEU A 17 -8.61 31.87 21.72
C LEU A 17 -9.55 31.68 22.92
N PHE A 18 -10.15 32.76 23.42
CA PHE A 18 -11.09 32.70 24.54
C PHE A 18 -12.36 31.90 24.20
N ARG A 19 -12.84 32.01 22.94
CA ARG A 19 -13.95 31.20 22.43
C ARG A 19 -13.59 29.71 22.40
N LYS A 20 -12.43 29.35 21.87
CA LYS A 20 -11.93 27.95 21.87
C LYS A 20 -11.77 27.41 23.29
N LEU A 21 -11.23 28.21 24.21
CA LEU A 21 -11.08 27.84 25.61
C LEU A 21 -12.45 27.62 26.29
N ARG A 22 -13.43 28.49 26.05
CA ARG A 22 -14.79 28.34 26.57
C ARG A 22 -15.49 27.09 26.03
N GLN A 23 -15.31 26.79 24.74
CA GLN A 23 -15.82 25.55 24.11
C GLN A 23 -15.20 24.30 24.75
N LEU A 24 -13.88 24.31 24.97
CA LEU A 24 -13.17 23.24 25.65
C LEU A 24 -13.61 23.07 27.11
N LEU A 25 -13.78 24.17 27.85
CA LEU A 25 -14.25 24.14 29.24
C LEU A 25 -15.69 23.65 29.35
N LYS A 26 -16.58 24.03 28.43
CA LYS A 26 -17.93 23.46 28.31
C LYS A 26 -17.86 21.94 28.10
N PHE A 27 -17.05 21.49 27.14
CA PHE A 27 -16.84 20.07 26.88
C PHE A 27 -16.32 19.34 28.13
N ILE A 28 -15.30 19.89 28.81
CA ILE A 28 -14.76 19.30 30.05
C ILE A 28 -15.84 19.23 31.14
N TYR A 29 -16.65 20.28 31.29
CA TYR A 29 -17.70 20.31 32.30
C TYR A 29 -18.76 19.22 32.07
N TYR A 30 -19.26 19.10 30.84
CA TYR A 30 -20.32 18.12 30.52
C TYR A 30 -19.83 16.68 30.43
N CYS A 31 -18.57 16.43 30.04
CA CYS A 31 -18.00 15.08 30.00
C CYS A 31 -17.38 14.62 31.32
N PHE A 32 -16.84 15.52 32.15
CA PHE A 32 -16.02 15.12 33.32
C PHE A 32 -16.53 15.61 34.67
N ILE A 33 -17.39 16.64 34.73
CA ILE A 33 -17.79 17.29 35.99
C ILE A 33 -19.28 17.10 36.28
N ARG A 34 -20.14 17.12 35.26
CA ARG A 34 -21.58 16.91 35.41
C ARG A 34 -21.89 15.41 35.29
N PRO A 35 -22.20 14.69 36.38
CA PRO A 35 -22.56 13.29 36.28
C PRO A 35 -23.82 13.11 35.43
N ILE A 36 -23.81 12.13 34.52
CA ILE A 36 -25.03 11.66 33.86
C ILE A 36 -25.89 11.06 34.98
N SER A 37 -27.10 11.63 35.17
CA SER A 37 -28.06 11.12 36.14
C SER A 37 -28.30 9.63 35.90
N SER A 38 -27.94 8.80 36.88
CA SER A 38 -28.28 7.37 36.95
C SER A 38 -29.76 7.12 37.28
N GLY A 39 -30.63 8.09 36.99
CA GLY A 39 -32.06 8.03 37.25
C GLY A 39 -32.83 7.49 36.06
N GLY A 40 -33.20 6.20 36.10
CA GLY A 40 -34.43 5.57 35.59
C GLY A 40 -35.02 5.87 34.19
N GLY A 41 -34.42 6.72 33.36
CA GLY A 41 -34.91 7.06 32.02
C GLY A 41 -34.43 6.10 30.94
N ASP A 42 -35.16 6.01 29.83
CA ASP A 42 -34.76 5.28 28.64
C ASP A 42 -33.44 5.82 28.04
N GLN A 43 -32.87 5.11 27.06
CA GLN A 43 -31.61 5.51 26.42
C GLN A 43 -31.69 6.90 25.77
N GLN A 44 -32.82 7.23 25.16
CA GLN A 44 -33.06 8.52 24.50
C GLN A 44 -32.96 9.68 25.48
N THR A 45 -33.67 9.60 26.61
CA THR A 45 -33.70 10.63 27.64
C THR A 45 -32.30 10.92 28.19
N ARG A 46 -31.47 9.89 28.34
CA ARG A 46 -30.07 10.03 28.79
C ARG A 46 -29.20 10.75 27.75
N LEU A 47 -29.33 10.39 26.47
CA LEU A 47 -28.59 11.04 25.38
C LEU A 47 -28.99 12.50 25.23
N ASP A 48 -30.29 12.80 25.30
CA ASP A 48 -30.80 14.16 25.22
C ASP A 48 -30.25 15.03 26.35
N GLN A 49 -30.30 14.54 27.59
CA GLN A 49 -29.73 15.26 28.75
C GLN A 49 -28.23 15.50 28.63
N PHE A 50 -27.49 14.54 28.06
CA PHE A 50 -26.05 14.64 27.84
C PHE A 50 -25.71 15.67 26.75
N TYR A 51 -26.44 15.69 25.63
CA TYR A 51 -26.12 16.54 24.49
C TYR A 51 -26.77 17.93 24.50
N GLN A 52 -27.89 18.14 25.19
CA GLN A 52 -28.64 19.40 25.20
C GLN A 52 -27.79 20.63 25.55
N GLY A 53 -26.79 20.49 26.43
CA GLY A 53 -25.91 21.60 26.85
C GLY A 53 -24.67 21.83 25.97
N GLN A 54 -24.41 20.92 25.02
CA GLN A 54 -23.19 20.91 24.20
C GLN A 54 -23.43 20.76 22.69
N ALA A 55 -24.67 20.59 22.24
CA ALA A 55 -25.02 20.43 20.83
C ALA A 55 -24.50 21.58 19.94
N ASP A 56 -24.53 22.83 20.45
CA ASP A 56 -24.05 24.05 19.78
C ASP A 56 -22.54 24.08 19.55
N VAL A 57 -21.78 23.35 20.38
CA VAL A 57 -20.31 23.32 20.33
C VAL A 57 -19.75 21.97 19.87
N TYR A 58 -20.61 20.98 19.66
CA TYR A 58 -20.25 19.58 19.38
C TYR A 58 -19.21 19.44 18.26
N ASP A 59 -19.47 20.04 17.09
CA ASP A 59 -18.58 19.92 15.94
C ASP A 59 -17.22 20.61 16.17
N SER A 60 -17.21 21.69 16.94
CA SER A 60 -16.00 22.48 17.22
C SER A 60 -15.06 21.83 18.22
N THR A 61 -15.57 20.98 19.10
CA THR A 61 -14.80 20.32 20.18
C THR A 61 -14.40 18.89 19.82
N ARG A 62 -15.21 18.18 19.01
CA ARG A 62 -14.98 16.76 18.69
C ARG A 62 -14.05 16.50 17.50
N GLY A 63 -13.77 17.47 16.63
CA GLY A 63 -12.89 17.26 15.46
C GLY A 63 -11.47 16.76 15.80
N GLY A 64 -10.91 17.15 16.95
CA GLY A 64 -9.60 16.65 17.41
C GLY A 64 -9.61 15.20 17.92
N LEU A 65 -10.79 14.70 18.32
CA LEU A 65 -11.03 13.38 18.89
C LEU A 65 -11.49 12.38 17.81
N LEU A 66 -12.36 12.80 16.90
CA LEU A 66 -13.01 11.92 15.91
C LEU A 66 -12.21 11.80 14.60
N ARG A 67 -10.90 11.53 14.71
CA ARG A 67 -9.96 11.58 13.57
C ARG A 67 -10.27 10.61 12.44
N GLY A 68 -10.91 9.48 12.75
CA GLY A 68 -11.25 8.44 11.77
C GLY A 68 -12.40 8.82 10.84
N ARG A 69 -13.29 9.73 11.25
CA ARG A 69 -14.52 10.06 10.51
C ARG A 69 -14.22 10.56 9.11
N ASP A 70 -13.37 11.57 8.99
CA ASP A 70 -13.08 12.20 7.71
C ASP A 70 -12.35 11.21 6.79
N THR A 71 -11.45 10.38 7.33
CA THR A 71 -10.80 9.30 6.55
C THR A 71 -11.81 8.27 6.06
N MET A 72 -12.75 7.84 6.91
CA MET A 72 -13.81 6.90 6.54
C MET A 72 -14.69 7.44 5.43
N LEU A 73 -15.11 8.71 5.52
CA LEU A 73 -15.93 9.34 4.47
C LEU A 73 -15.18 9.52 3.15
N ILE A 74 -13.90 9.93 3.19
CA ILE A 74 -13.08 10.06 1.97
C ILE A 74 -12.87 8.71 1.29
N LEU A 75 -12.59 7.65 2.08
CA LEU A 75 -12.47 6.29 1.55
C LEU A 75 -13.80 5.81 0.97
N SER A 76 -14.92 6.04 1.65
CA SER A 76 -16.23 5.67 1.11
C SER A 76 -16.53 6.41 -0.19
N ALA A 77 -16.28 7.73 -0.25
CA ALA A 77 -16.45 8.55 -1.44
C ALA A 77 -15.63 8.03 -2.64
N SER A 78 -14.37 7.68 -2.42
CA SER A 78 -13.49 7.18 -3.49
C SER A 78 -13.98 5.84 -4.05
N HIS A 79 -14.48 4.94 -3.21
CA HIS A 79 -15.02 3.64 -3.65
C HIS A 79 -16.42 3.79 -4.29
N LEU A 80 -17.28 4.67 -3.77
CA LEU A 80 -18.57 4.99 -4.38
C LEU A 80 -18.41 5.55 -5.80
N CYS A 81 -17.40 6.39 -6.04
CA CYS A 81 -17.09 6.88 -7.40
C CYS A 81 -16.87 5.72 -8.38
N LEU A 82 -16.17 4.67 -7.97
CA LEU A 82 -15.92 3.50 -8.82
C LEU A 82 -17.19 2.65 -9.01
N LEU A 83 -17.94 2.38 -7.93
CA LEU A 83 -19.21 1.64 -7.99
C LEU A 83 -20.24 2.34 -8.90
N ARG A 84 -20.24 3.68 -8.94
CA ARG A 84 -21.10 4.45 -9.84
C ARG A 84 -20.73 4.32 -11.30
N VAL A 85 -19.46 4.14 -11.64
CA VAL A 85 -19.04 3.90 -13.02
C VAL A 85 -19.53 2.54 -13.50
N THR A 86 -19.52 1.52 -12.63
CA THR A 86 -20.00 0.17 -12.96
C THR A 86 -21.52 0.05 -12.97
N ALA A 87 -22.23 0.82 -12.14
CA ALA A 87 -23.68 0.79 -12.01
C ALA A 87 -24.28 2.22 -11.98
N PRO A 88 -24.29 2.96 -13.11
CA PRO A 88 -24.68 4.37 -13.15
C PRO A 88 -26.18 4.60 -12.88
N ASN A 89 -27.03 3.64 -13.24
CA ASN A 89 -28.50 3.80 -13.20
C ASN A 89 -29.16 3.22 -11.95
N LYS A 90 -28.39 2.60 -11.04
CA LYS A 90 -28.96 1.99 -9.83
C LYS A 90 -29.26 3.06 -8.78
N PRO A 91 -30.39 3.04 -8.06
CA PRO A 91 -30.62 3.99 -6.98
C PRO A 91 -29.55 3.87 -5.88
N LEU A 92 -29.04 4.99 -5.39
CA LEU A 92 -28.10 5.06 -4.28
C LEU A 92 -28.74 5.82 -3.13
N VAL A 93 -29.20 5.05 -2.16
CA VAL A 93 -29.69 5.54 -0.89
C VAL A 93 -28.57 5.45 0.14
N TRP A 94 -28.32 6.55 0.86
CA TRP A 94 -27.37 6.60 1.96
C TRP A 94 -28.09 6.70 3.30
N ILE A 95 -27.75 5.81 4.23
CA ILE A 95 -28.16 5.90 5.64
C ILE A 95 -26.95 6.23 6.54
N ASP A 96 -27.04 7.32 7.30
CA ASP A 96 -26.05 7.69 8.33
C ASP A 96 -26.61 7.40 9.72
N ILE A 97 -26.16 6.30 10.34
CA ILE A 97 -26.64 5.80 11.63
C ILE A 97 -25.82 6.42 12.76
N GLY A 98 -26.51 7.11 13.68
CA GLY A 98 -25.89 7.99 14.66
C GLY A 98 -25.29 9.23 14.01
N GLY A 99 -25.96 9.78 13.00
CA GLY A 99 -25.46 10.91 12.21
C GLY A 99 -25.41 12.23 12.96
N GLY A 100 -26.02 12.32 14.15
CA GLY A 100 -25.98 13.47 15.05
C GLY A 100 -26.35 14.78 14.37
N THR A 101 -25.40 15.72 14.29
CA THR A 101 -25.60 17.04 13.69
C THR A 101 -25.66 17.03 12.15
N GLY A 102 -25.49 15.87 11.50
CA GLY A 102 -25.45 15.76 10.03
C GLY A 102 -24.13 16.25 9.41
N ARG A 103 -23.02 16.27 10.18
CA ARG A 103 -21.72 16.77 9.69
C ARG A 103 -21.13 15.88 8.61
N ASN A 104 -21.45 14.59 8.62
CA ASN A 104 -20.97 13.63 7.61
C ASN A 104 -21.41 14.04 6.21
N ILE A 105 -22.61 14.61 6.06
CA ILE A 105 -23.15 15.04 4.77
C ILE A 105 -22.29 16.16 4.15
N GLU A 106 -21.91 17.17 4.95
CA GLU A 106 -21.04 18.27 4.48
C GLU A 106 -19.66 17.76 4.07
N VAL A 107 -19.10 16.79 4.81
CA VAL A 107 -17.79 16.22 4.50
C VAL A 107 -17.87 15.35 3.25
N MET A 108 -18.93 14.55 3.09
CA MET A 108 -19.15 13.72 1.91
C MET A 108 -19.32 14.58 0.65
N ASP A 109 -20.10 15.66 0.70
CA ASP A 109 -20.36 16.54 -0.45
C ASP A 109 -19.08 17.09 -1.10
N ALA A 110 -18.02 17.29 -0.31
CA ALA A 110 -16.73 17.76 -0.80
C ALA A 110 -15.99 16.75 -1.71
N TYR A 111 -16.28 15.44 -1.58
CA TYR A 111 -15.61 14.37 -2.32
C TYR A 111 -16.55 13.58 -3.23
N PHE A 112 -17.82 13.46 -2.86
CA PHE A 112 -18.88 12.81 -3.61
C PHE A 112 -20.14 13.68 -3.49
N PRO A 113 -20.50 14.45 -4.55
CA PRO A 113 -21.59 15.41 -4.49
C PRO A 113 -22.89 14.75 -4.04
N ILE A 114 -23.58 15.38 -3.10
CA ILE A 114 -24.79 14.79 -2.52
C ILE A 114 -25.92 14.63 -3.54
N SER A 115 -25.89 15.39 -4.63
CA SER A 115 -26.85 15.29 -5.74
C SER A 115 -26.77 13.96 -6.49
N LYS A 116 -25.72 13.17 -6.25
CA LYS A 116 -25.58 11.80 -6.79
C LYS A 116 -26.29 10.75 -5.94
N PHE A 117 -26.78 11.10 -4.75
CA PHE A 117 -27.65 10.25 -3.94
C PHE A 117 -29.10 10.55 -4.26
N ASP A 118 -29.87 9.49 -4.47
CA ASP A 118 -31.31 9.59 -4.68
C ASP A 118 -32.02 10.00 -3.38
N ALA A 119 -31.54 9.48 -2.25
CA ALA A 119 -31.98 9.87 -0.91
C ALA A 119 -30.87 9.69 0.12
N ILE A 120 -30.87 10.55 1.15
CA ILE A 120 -29.96 10.52 2.29
C ILE A 120 -30.79 10.56 3.56
N TYR A 121 -30.59 9.61 4.46
CA TYR A 121 -31.31 9.50 5.72
C TYR A 121 -30.35 9.63 6.89
N ILE A 122 -30.55 10.65 7.73
CA ILE A 122 -29.85 10.80 9.01
C ILE A 122 -30.72 10.17 10.08
N ILE A 123 -30.20 9.15 10.77
CA ILE A 123 -30.89 8.44 11.82
C ILE A 123 -30.13 8.65 13.12
N ASP A 124 -30.79 9.21 14.13
CA ASP A 124 -30.24 9.36 15.47
C ASP A 124 -31.35 9.23 16.51
N LEU A 125 -30.97 8.88 17.75
CA LEU A 125 -31.90 8.81 18.87
C LEU A 125 -31.97 10.15 19.64
N CYS A 126 -31.03 11.07 19.39
CA CYS A 126 -30.90 12.32 20.13
C CYS A 126 -31.51 13.52 19.39
N GLU A 127 -32.70 13.95 19.82
CA GLU A 127 -33.46 15.03 19.18
C GLU A 127 -32.74 16.40 19.17
N PRO A 128 -32.02 16.82 20.25
CA PRO A 128 -31.22 18.04 20.22
C PRO A 128 -30.14 18.07 19.12
N LEU A 129 -29.52 16.93 18.79
CA LEU A 129 -28.54 16.87 17.69
C LEU A 129 -29.23 16.91 16.32
N LEU A 130 -30.37 16.22 16.21
CA LEU A 130 -31.19 16.24 14.98
C LEU A 130 -31.74 17.62 14.67
N GLN A 131 -32.04 18.44 15.67
CA GLN A 131 -32.45 19.83 15.44
C GLN A 131 -31.34 20.63 14.74
N VAL A 132 -30.08 20.45 15.15
CA VAL A 132 -28.92 21.05 14.46
C VAL A 132 -28.78 20.49 13.04
N ALA A 133 -29.05 19.20 12.84
CA ALA A 133 -29.06 18.60 11.50
C ALA A 133 -30.13 19.21 10.59
N ARG A 134 -31.36 19.41 11.08
CA ARG A 134 -32.45 20.05 10.31
C ARG A 134 -32.12 21.49 9.95
N GLU A 135 -31.55 22.25 10.89
CA GLU A 135 -31.06 23.61 10.63
C GLU A 135 -29.97 23.62 9.56
N ARG A 136 -29.05 22.65 9.60
CA ARG A 136 -28.00 22.46 8.59
C ARG A 136 -28.58 22.13 7.22
N VAL A 137 -29.50 21.18 7.13
CA VAL A 137 -30.20 20.80 5.89
C VAL A 137 -30.91 22.01 5.29
N ALA A 138 -31.66 22.77 6.10
CA ALA A 138 -32.36 23.98 5.65
C ALA A 138 -31.39 25.07 5.20
N LYS A 139 -30.27 25.25 5.90
CA LYS A 139 -29.24 26.25 5.56
C LYS A 139 -28.59 25.98 4.20
N TRP A 140 -28.31 24.73 3.87
CA TRP A 140 -27.69 24.35 2.61
C TRP A 140 -28.71 24.07 1.49
N GLY A 141 -30.01 24.05 1.81
CA GLY A 141 -31.08 23.85 0.84
C GLY A 141 -31.13 22.43 0.26
N TRP A 142 -30.69 21.42 1.02
CA TRP A 142 -30.68 20.03 0.56
C TRP A 142 -32.09 19.45 0.53
N THR A 143 -32.54 18.99 -0.64
CA THR A 143 -33.90 18.46 -0.84
C THR A 143 -33.98 16.94 -0.75
N ASN A 144 -32.84 16.26 -0.83
CA ASN A 144 -32.72 14.81 -0.80
C ASN A 144 -32.23 14.28 0.56
N VAL A 145 -32.21 15.12 1.61
CA VAL A 145 -31.77 14.75 2.96
C VAL A 145 -32.95 14.77 3.92
N THR A 146 -33.23 13.63 4.54
CA THR A 146 -34.31 13.45 5.52
C THR A 146 -33.73 13.11 6.89
N VAL A 147 -34.24 13.77 7.93
CA VAL A 147 -33.76 13.62 9.31
C VAL A 147 -34.81 12.88 10.14
N LEU A 148 -34.45 11.72 10.68
CA LEU A 148 -35.35 10.79 11.38
C LEU A 148 -34.87 10.55 12.82
N CYS A 149 -35.74 10.84 13.80
CA CYS A 149 -35.54 10.48 15.20
C CYS A 149 -36.04 9.06 15.44
N GLN A 150 -35.15 8.07 15.36
CA GLN A 150 -35.50 6.64 15.44
C GLN A 150 -34.38 5.83 16.11
N ASP A 151 -34.73 4.68 16.68
CA ASP A 151 -33.75 3.69 17.15
C ASP A 151 -33.06 3.01 15.96
N ALA A 152 -31.72 2.93 16.01
CA ALA A 152 -30.91 2.26 14.99
C ALA A 152 -31.19 0.75 14.84
N ALA A 153 -31.76 0.08 15.85
CA ALA A 153 -32.13 -1.33 15.77
C ALA A 153 -33.45 -1.57 15.02
N GLU A 154 -34.31 -0.55 14.92
CA GLU A 154 -35.68 -0.68 14.41
C GLU A 154 -36.02 0.36 13.34
N PHE A 155 -35.01 1.05 12.79
CA PHE A 155 -35.26 2.17 11.87
C PHE A 155 -36.06 1.78 10.64
N PHE A 156 -36.89 2.71 10.19
CA PHE A 156 -37.82 2.53 9.08
C PHE A 156 -37.79 3.74 8.15
N LEU A 157 -37.64 3.48 6.85
CA LEU A 157 -37.61 4.52 5.83
C LEU A 157 -39.01 4.76 5.24
N PRO A 158 -39.38 6.01 4.92
CA PRO A 158 -40.69 6.34 4.35
C PRO A 158 -41.03 5.56 3.08
N GLU A 159 -40.02 5.23 2.27
CA GLU A 159 -40.19 4.46 1.03
C GLU A 159 -40.60 2.99 1.23
N TRP A 160 -40.57 2.48 2.46
CA TRP A 160 -40.98 1.12 2.80
C TRP A 160 -42.44 1.02 3.26
N GLU A 161 -43.15 2.14 3.46
CA GLU A 161 -44.54 2.19 3.96
C GLU A 161 -45.52 1.40 3.08
N ASP A 162 -45.32 1.40 1.76
CA ASP A 162 -46.20 0.74 0.78
C ASP A 162 -45.91 -0.76 0.58
N GLY A 163 -45.29 -1.43 1.55
CA GLY A 163 -44.99 -2.87 1.48
C GLY A 163 -43.83 -3.23 0.55
N ARG A 164 -42.95 -2.26 0.22
CA ARG A 164 -41.69 -2.55 -0.49
C ARG A 164 -40.76 -3.32 0.42
N ASP A 165 -40.16 -4.39 -0.09
CA ASP A 165 -39.18 -5.16 0.67
C ASP A 165 -37.93 -4.28 0.93
N PRO A 166 -37.57 -4.03 2.20
CA PRO A 166 -36.37 -3.29 2.54
C PRO A 166 -35.08 -4.04 2.18
N LYS A 167 -35.15 -5.35 1.92
CA LYS A 167 -33.98 -6.19 1.65
C LYS A 167 -33.17 -5.69 0.45
N GLY A 168 -31.89 -5.41 0.68
CA GLY A 168 -30.95 -4.98 -0.36
C GLY A 168 -31.27 -3.63 -1.02
N SER A 169 -32.15 -2.83 -0.42
CA SER A 169 -32.60 -1.52 -0.94
C SER A 169 -31.58 -0.39 -0.76
N ILE A 170 -30.58 -0.58 0.12
CA ILE A 170 -29.63 0.47 0.52
C ILE A 170 -28.27 0.25 -0.12
N GLY A 171 -27.75 1.30 -0.77
CA GLY A 171 -26.44 1.24 -1.42
C GLY A 171 -25.29 1.72 -0.54
N PHE A 172 -25.54 2.53 0.47
CA PHE A 172 -24.49 3.04 1.35
C PHE A 172 -24.96 3.22 2.79
N VAL A 173 -24.17 2.73 3.75
CA VAL A 173 -24.40 2.93 5.18
C VAL A 173 -23.15 3.50 5.85
N THR A 174 -23.30 4.43 6.79
CA THR A 174 -22.21 4.92 7.63
C THR A 174 -22.54 4.84 9.11
N MET A 175 -21.52 4.53 9.92
CA MET A 175 -21.53 4.64 11.37
C MET A 175 -20.26 5.36 11.83
N SER A 176 -20.37 6.64 12.18
CA SER A 176 -19.24 7.41 12.70
C SER A 176 -19.35 7.61 14.20
N TYR A 177 -18.59 6.84 14.97
CA TYR A 177 -18.50 6.88 16.42
C TYR A 177 -19.85 6.67 17.13
N SER A 178 -20.68 5.81 16.52
CA SER A 178 -22.02 5.46 17.00
C SER A 178 -22.14 3.98 17.40
N LEU A 179 -21.32 3.09 16.83
CA LEU A 179 -21.42 1.64 17.07
C LEU A 179 -21.11 1.28 18.52
N THR A 180 -20.09 1.90 19.12
CA THR A 180 -19.74 1.71 20.55
C THR A 180 -20.76 2.33 21.51
N MET A 181 -21.61 3.24 21.03
CA MET A 181 -22.69 3.87 21.80
C MET A 181 -23.99 3.07 21.81
N ILE A 182 -24.12 2.05 20.96
CA ILE A 182 -25.35 1.27 20.82
C ILE A 182 -25.22 -0.06 21.58
N PRO A 183 -26.00 -0.30 22.66
CA PRO A 183 -25.93 -1.55 23.41
C PRO A 183 -26.34 -2.78 22.59
N ARG A 184 -27.38 -2.64 21.74
CA ARG A 184 -27.91 -3.73 20.89
C ARG A 184 -27.21 -3.79 19.52
N PHE A 185 -25.90 -3.62 19.48
CA PHE A 185 -25.14 -3.52 18.22
C PHE A 185 -25.27 -4.77 17.33
N TYR A 186 -25.48 -5.97 17.89
CA TYR A 186 -25.77 -7.18 17.11
C TYR A 186 -26.98 -6.99 16.20
N THR A 187 -28.11 -6.54 16.76
CA THR A 187 -29.35 -6.31 16.00
C THR A 187 -29.21 -5.20 14.95
N VAL A 188 -28.43 -4.16 15.24
CA VAL A 188 -28.16 -3.08 14.28
C VAL A 188 -27.34 -3.61 13.10
N LEU A 189 -26.27 -4.36 13.36
CA LEU A 189 -25.42 -4.92 12.31
C LEU A 189 -26.17 -5.97 11.47
N ASP A 190 -27.02 -6.80 12.08
CA ASP A 190 -27.89 -7.74 11.35
C ASP A 190 -28.92 -7.02 10.49
N ARG A 191 -29.51 -5.93 10.99
CA ARG A 191 -30.44 -5.10 10.21
C ARG A 191 -29.74 -4.43 9.03
N ILE A 192 -28.52 -3.92 9.24
CA ILE A 192 -27.72 -3.33 8.16
C ILE A 192 -27.43 -4.38 7.09
N ASP A 193 -26.99 -5.58 7.45
CA ASP A 193 -26.74 -6.67 6.49
C ASP A 193 -28.00 -7.04 5.69
N TYR A 194 -29.17 -7.03 6.33
CA TYR A 194 -30.44 -7.31 5.67
C TYR A 194 -30.82 -6.24 4.62
N VAL A 195 -30.65 -4.96 4.92
CA VAL A 195 -31.06 -3.86 4.01
C VAL A 195 -29.99 -3.46 3.00
N LEU A 196 -28.71 -3.78 3.27
CA LEU A 196 -27.59 -3.43 2.41
C LEU A 196 -27.61 -4.26 1.12
N SER A 197 -27.41 -3.61 -0.01
CA SER A 197 -27.40 -4.30 -1.30
C SER A 197 -26.23 -5.29 -1.38
N PRO A 198 -26.47 -6.57 -1.74
CA PRO A 198 -25.41 -7.57 -1.79
C PRO A 198 -24.38 -7.29 -2.90
N ASP A 199 -24.81 -6.66 -4.00
CA ASP A 199 -23.99 -6.52 -5.20
C ASP A 199 -23.08 -5.29 -5.23
N ASP A 200 -23.50 -4.20 -4.61
CA ASP A 200 -22.83 -2.89 -4.67
C ASP A 200 -22.99 -2.07 -3.38
N GLY A 201 -23.55 -2.69 -2.32
CA GLY A 201 -23.71 -2.04 -1.03
C GLY A 201 -22.37 -1.83 -0.34
N LEU A 202 -22.15 -0.61 0.14
CA LEU A 202 -20.95 -0.20 0.86
C LEU A 202 -21.29 0.17 2.31
N PHE A 203 -20.45 -0.24 3.25
CA PHE A 203 -20.62 0.06 4.67
C PHE A 203 -19.33 0.64 5.26
N GLY A 204 -19.38 1.89 5.74
CA GLY A 204 -18.27 2.59 6.37
C GLY A 204 -18.45 2.74 7.88
N VAL A 205 -17.45 2.33 8.65
CA VAL A 205 -17.45 2.46 10.12
C VAL A 205 -16.17 3.15 10.58
N ALA A 206 -16.31 4.14 11.47
CA ALA A 206 -15.19 4.69 12.21
C ALA A 206 -15.55 4.71 13.69
N ASP A 207 -14.83 3.99 14.54
CA ASP A 207 -15.17 3.95 15.96
C ASP A 207 -13.95 3.68 16.85
N PHE A 208 -14.12 3.84 18.16
CA PHE A 208 -13.18 3.40 19.17
C PHE A 208 -13.23 1.90 19.34
N TYR A 209 -12.14 1.31 19.82
CA TYR A 209 -12.10 -0.11 20.13
C TYR A 209 -11.10 -0.44 21.22
N THR A 210 -11.17 -1.67 21.72
CA THR A 210 -10.10 -2.30 22.50
C THR A 210 -9.89 -3.72 21.97
N ALA A 211 -8.65 -4.16 21.81
CA ALA A 211 -8.32 -5.50 21.32
C ALA A 211 -7.23 -6.16 22.16
N GLY A 212 -7.34 -7.48 22.35
CA GLY A 212 -6.31 -8.31 23.00
C GLY A 212 -5.12 -8.62 22.08
N LYS A 213 -4.24 -9.50 22.56
CA LYS A 213 -3.07 -10.02 21.81
C LYS A 213 -3.36 -11.28 21.00
N GLN A 214 -4.55 -11.85 21.12
CA GLN A 214 -4.88 -13.13 20.51
C GLN A 214 -5.67 -12.85 19.24
N GLU A 215 -5.04 -13.07 18.09
CA GLU A 215 -5.67 -12.92 16.78
C GLU A 215 -6.10 -14.31 16.28
N TYR A 216 -7.41 -14.47 16.07
CA TYR A 216 -7.97 -15.64 15.41
C TYR A 216 -7.57 -15.65 13.91
N LEU A 217 -7.66 -16.81 13.26
CA LEU A 217 -7.30 -16.97 11.85
C LEU A 217 -8.06 -16.00 10.92
N HIS A 218 -9.34 -15.75 11.20
CA HIS A 218 -10.18 -14.74 10.52
C HIS A 218 -9.64 -13.31 10.68
N GLU A 219 -9.10 -12.98 11.84
CA GLU A 219 -8.54 -11.64 12.07
C GLU A 219 -7.18 -11.47 11.37
N LYS A 220 -6.37 -12.53 11.33
CA LYS A 220 -5.09 -12.55 10.60
C LYS A 220 -5.27 -12.43 9.10
N THR A 221 -6.30 -13.05 8.53
CA THR A 221 -6.63 -13.00 7.10
C THR A 221 -7.17 -11.64 6.66
N ILE A 222 -7.91 -10.94 7.52
CA ILE A 222 -8.30 -9.54 7.29
C ILE A 222 -7.08 -8.62 7.34
N GLY A 223 -6.13 -8.94 8.22
CA GLY A 223 -4.97 -8.12 8.50
C GLY A 223 -5.34 -6.86 9.28
N GLY A 224 -4.34 -6.14 9.77
CA GLY A 224 -4.60 -4.94 10.57
C GLY A 224 -3.43 -4.55 11.44
N ILE A 225 -2.50 -3.78 10.88
CA ILE A 225 -1.28 -3.41 11.59
C ILE A 225 -1.64 -2.52 12.78
N GLY A 226 -1.16 -2.87 13.97
CA GLY A 226 -1.38 -2.08 15.18
C GLY A 226 -2.79 -2.19 15.77
N LYS A 227 -3.50 -3.30 15.51
CA LYS A 227 -4.78 -3.60 16.18
C LYS A 227 -4.59 -3.69 17.70
N GLU A 228 -3.56 -4.41 18.15
CA GLU A 228 -3.34 -4.73 19.57
C GLU A 228 -3.32 -3.51 20.52
N CYS A 229 -3.91 -3.71 21.69
CA CYS A 229 -3.85 -2.77 22.81
C CYS A 229 -3.13 -3.44 23.99
N ASN A 230 -2.25 -2.69 24.66
CA ASN A 230 -1.63 -3.18 25.89
C ASN A 230 -2.70 -3.34 27.00
N TRP A 231 -2.38 -4.13 28.03
CA TRP A 231 -3.32 -4.43 29.13
C TRP A 231 -3.86 -3.15 29.78
N PHE A 232 -2.99 -2.18 30.09
CA PHE A 232 -3.38 -0.94 30.76
C PHE A 232 -4.35 -0.11 29.92
N THR A 233 -4.03 0.12 28.64
CA THR A 233 -4.85 0.87 27.67
C THR A 233 -6.24 0.25 27.52
N ARG A 234 -6.33 -1.09 27.49
CA ARG A 234 -7.63 -1.78 27.40
C ARG A 234 -8.51 -1.46 28.60
N TRP A 235 -8.02 -1.72 29.81
CA TRP A 235 -8.79 -1.53 31.04
C TRP A 235 -9.11 -0.07 31.30
N PHE A 236 -8.12 0.81 31.12
CA PHE A 236 -8.30 2.24 31.34
C PHE A 236 -9.40 2.81 30.45
N TRP A 237 -9.37 2.54 29.14
CA TRP A 237 -10.39 3.09 28.24
C TRP A 237 -11.75 2.44 28.42
N GLN A 238 -11.83 1.14 28.73
CA GLN A 238 -13.10 0.50 29.05
C GLN A 238 -13.81 1.21 30.21
N ILE A 239 -13.10 1.40 31.33
CA ILE A 239 -13.64 2.08 32.51
C ILE A 239 -13.94 3.54 32.20
N PHE A 240 -13.05 4.21 31.46
CA PHE A 240 -13.21 5.62 31.13
C PHE A 240 -14.47 5.89 30.31
N PHE A 241 -14.72 5.10 29.27
CA PHE A 241 -15.90 5.26 28.40
C PHE A 241 -17.21 4.82 29.09
N GLU A 242 -17.13 3.92 30.08
CA GLU A 242 -18.29 3.51 30.87
C GLU A 242 -18.91 4.68 31.67
N PHE A 243 -18.10 5.64 32.13
CA PHE A 243 -18.62 6.86 32.77
C PHE A 243 -19.56 7.68 31.86
N ASP A 244 -19.35 7.60 30.54
CA ASP A 244 -20.18 8.26 29.52
C ASP A 244 -21.27 7.33 28.96
N ASN A 245 -21.51 6.16 29.57
CA ASN A 245 -22.40 5.09 29.05
C ASN A 245 -22.02 4.58 27.65
N VAL A 246 -20.73 4.61 27.31
CA VAL A 246 -20.21 4.05 26.05
C VAL A 246 -19.57 2.70 26.33
N PHE A 247 -20.06 1.64 25.68
CA PHE A 247 -19.67 0.26 25.98
C PHE A 247 -18.51 -0.19 25.07
N LEU A 248 -17.30 0.20 25.43
CA LEU A 248 -16.11 -0.13 24.66
C LEU A 248 -15.73 -1.61 24.81
N SER A 249 -15.76 -2.37 23.72
CA SER A 249 -15.43 -3.80 23.72
C SER A 249 -14.71 -4.20 22.41
N ALA A 250 -14.12 -5.40 22.40
CA ALA A 250 -13.63 -6.02 21.18
C ALA A 250 -14.78 -6.55 20.31
N ALA A 251 -15.91 -6.90 20.94
CA ALA A 251 -17.02 -7.62 20.33
C ALA A 251 -17.66 -6.86 19.16
N GLN A 252 -17.79 -5.53 19.25
CA GLN A 252 -18.39 -4.74 18.17
C GLN A 252 -17.61 -4.89 16.87
N ARG A 253 -16.28 -4.76 16.94
CA ARG A 253 -15.40 -4.89 15.78
C ARG A 253 -15.32 -6.33 15.29
N THR A 254 -15.15 -7.30 16.20
CA THR A 254 -15.07 -8.71 15.81
C THR A 254 -16.37 -9.17 15.13
N TYR A 255 -17.54 -8.73 15.64
CA TYR A 255 -18.81 -9.06 15.01
C TYR A 255 -19.02 -8.34 13.67
N LEU A 256 -18.61 -7.07 13.55
CA LEU A 256 -18.59 -6.35 12.28
C LEU A 256 -17.74 -7.09 11.22
N GLU A 257 -16.51 -7.45 11.58
CA GLU A 257 -15.58 -8.20 10.73
C GLU A 257 -16.08 -9.62 10.43
N TYR A 258 -16.90 -10.21 11.30
CA TYR A 258 -17.53 -11.52 11.13
C TYR A 258 -18.81 -11.49 10.27
N ARG A 259 -19.63 -10.44 10.34
CA ARG A 259 -20.88 -10.38 9.54
C ARG A 259 -20.65 -9.88 8.12
N PHE A 260 -19.67 -8.98 7.94
CA PHE A 260 -19.43 -8.33 6.66
C PHE A 260 -18.09 -8.76 6.03
N GLY A 261 -17.96 -8.54 4.73
CA GLY A 261 -16.70 -8.66 4.00
C GLY A 261 -15.89 -7.37 4.13
N THR A 262 -14.63 -7.47 4.56
CA THR A 262 -13.77 -6.29 4.76
C THR A 262 -13.12 -5.88 3.45
N ILE A 263 -13.22 -4.62 3.05
CA ILE A 263 -12.53 -4.03 1.89
C ILE A 263 -11.26 -3.32 2.36
N LYS A 264 -11.38 -2.44 3.36
CA LYS A 264 -10.29 -1.66 3.93
C LYS A 264 -10.36 -1.64 5.43
N ILE A 265 -9.17 -1.65 6.04
CA ILE A 265 -9.05 -1.42 7.47
C ILE A 265 -7.86 -0.52 7.77
N LEU A 266 -8.02 0.34 8.77
CA LEU A 266 -6.98 1.23 9.26
C LEU A 266 -7.12 1.35 10.78
N ASN A 267 -6.04 1.04 11.49
CA ASN A 267 -5.97 1.26 12.94
C ASN A 267 -5.20 2.55 13.23
N GLY A 268 -5.78 3.41 14.06
CA GLY A 268 -5.20 4.67 14.50
C GLY A 268 -5.15 4.81 16.01
N ARG A 269 -4.42 5.82 16.46
CA ARG A 269 -4.28 6.19 17.87
C ARG A 269 -4.43 7.70 18.00
N ASN A 270 -5.37 8.16 18.80
CA ASN A 270 -5.55 9.58 19.09
C ASN A 270 -4.47 10.05 20.06
N GLN A 271 -3.76 11.10 19.68
CA GLN A 271 -2.79 11.79 20.54
C GLN A 271 -3.54 12.90 21.30
N PHE A 272 -3.78 12.70 22.60
CA PHE A 272 -4.45 13.67 23.49
C PHE A 272 -3.43 14.56 24.24
N VAL A 273 -3.96 15.51 25.02
CA VAL A 273 -3.24 16.63 25.70
C VAL A 273 -2.15 16.20 26.68
N ILE A 274 -2.17 14.95 27.20
CA ILE A 274 -1.01 14.35 27.89
C ILE A 274 -0.29 13.45 26.88
N PRO A 275 0.67 13.98 26.10
CA PRO A 275 1.31 13.20 25.07
C PRO A 275 2.06 12.02 25.72
N TYR A 276 1.93 10.84 25.10
CA TYR A 276 2.66 9.59 25.35
C TYR A 276 2.22 8.66 26.50
N VAL A 277 1.26 9.02 27.36
CA VAL A 277 0.85 8.12 28.47
C VAL A 277 -0.39 7.28 28.12
N VAL A 278 -1.43 7.85 27.52
CA VAL A 278 -2.63 7.11 27.11
C VAL A 278 -3.16 7.62 25.77
N GLN A 279 -3.21 6.76 24.74
CA GLN A 279 -3.75 7.09 23.42
C GLN A 279 -5.04 6.29 23.18
N ILE A 280 -6.11 6.97 22.73
CA ILE A 280 -7.40 6.30 22.47
C ILE A 280 -7.28 5.52 21.15
N PRO A 281 -7.49 4.19 21.15
CA PRO A 281 -7.55 3.39 19.93
C PRO A 281 -8.79 3.72 19.12
N TYR A 282 -8.63 3.96 17.82
CA TYR A 282 -9.75 4.03 16.89
C TYR A 282 -9.44 3.22 15.64
N PHE A 283 -10.47 2.79 14.94
CA PHE A 283 -10.35 2.13 13.65
C PHE A 283 -11.23 2.82 12.62
N VAL A 284 -10.82 2.68 11.36
CA VAL A 284 -11.64 2.97 10.18
C VAL A 284 -11.75 1.66 9.42
N TRP A 285 -12.97 1.29 9.09
CA TRP A 285 -13.29 0.06 8.40
C TRP A 285 -14.25 0.38 7.27
N LEU A 286 -14.02 -0.25 6.12
CA LEU A 286 -14.89 -0.20 4.96
C LEU A 286 -15.16 -1.63 4.55
N GLY A 287 -16.41 -1.97 4.32
CA GLY A 287 -16.81 -3.31 3.92
C GLY A 287 -18.09 -3.35 3.10
N ARG A 288 -18.56 -4.56 2.86
CA ARG A 288 -19.72 -4.88 2.04
C ARG A 288 -20.38 -6.18 2.49
N SER A 289 -21.52 -6.54 1.93
CA SER A 289 -22.14 -7.84 2.22
C SER A 289 -21.22 -9.00 1.86
N ARG A 290 -21.25 -10.07 2.67
CA ARG A 290 -20.48 -11.30 2.42
C ARG A 290 -21.03 -12.13 1.27
N PHE A 291 -22.32 -11.97 0.97
CA PHE A 291 -23.00 -12.69 -0.11
C PHE A 291 -22.73 -12.11 -1.50
N HIS A 292 -21.79 -11.16 -1.61
CA HIS A 292 -21.37 -10.65 -2.90
C HIS A 292 -20.80 -11.76 -3.77
N ASP A 293 -21.18 -11.77 -5.04
CA ASP A 293 -20.73 -12.76 -6.01
C ASP A 293 -19.23 -12.56 -6.32
N ASN A 294 -18.39 -13.39 -5.70
CA ASN A 294 -16.92 -13.29 -5.77
C ASN A 294 -16.34 -13.83 -7.09
N LEU A 295 -17.18 -14.25 -8.05
CA LEU A 295 -16.80 -14.92 -9.29
C LEU A 295 -15.72 -14.18 -10.10
N TRP A 296 -15.65 -12.84 -10.02
CA TRP A 296 -14.62 -12.07 -10.74
C TRP A 296 -13.22 -12.24 -10.11
N SER A 297 -13.14 -12.36 -8.79
CA SER A 297 -11.88 -12.51 -8.04
C SER A 297 -11.33 -13.95 -8.10
N SER A 298 -12.23 -14.94 -8.18
CA SER A 298 -11.89 -16.35 -8.24
C SER A 298 -11.54 -16.83 -9.66
N ARG A 299 -12.31 -16.45 -10.70
CA ARG A 299 -12.08 -16.91 -12.09
C ARG A 299 -10.74 -16.46 -12.70
N GLY A 300 -10.21 -15.31 -12.29
CA GLY A 300 -8.94 -14.79 -12.80
C GLY A 300 -7.69 -15.45 -12.19
N LEU A 301 -7.88 -16.44 -11.32
CA LEU A 301 -6.90 -16.90 -10.33
C LEU A 301 -6.96 -18.44 -10.10
N GLU A 302 -8.15 -19.05 -10.15
CA GLU A 302 -8.37 -20.51 -10.07
C GLU A 302 -7.67 -21.32 -11.17
N VAL A 303 -7.29 -20.69 -12.28
CA VAL A 303 -6.69 -21.40 -13.42
C VAL A 303 -5.18 -21.62 -13.26
N GLU A 304 -4.50 -20.99 -12.30
CA GLU A 304 -3.02 -20.95 -12.27
C GLU A 304 -2.36 -21.19 -10.89
N CYS A 305 -3.07 -21.10 -9.77
CA CYS A 305 -2.51 -21.29 -8.43
C CYS A 305 -3.36 -22.27 -7.62
N ASP A 306 -2.78 -23.41 -7.23
CA ASP A 306 -3.47 -24.45 -6.44
C ASP A 306 -3.85 -23.99 -5.01
N TRP A 307 -3.38 -22.81 -4.57
CA TRP A 307 -3.60 -22.25 -3.23
C TRP A 307 -5.00 -21.70 -2.95
N ILE A 308 -5.86 -21.59 -3.97
CA ILE A 308 -7.24 -21.12 -3.72
C ILE A 308 -8.04 -22.18 -2.95
N HIS A 309 -7.53 -23.42 -2.90
CA HIS A 309 -7.81 -24.37 -1.82
C HIS A 309 -6.55 -24.55 -0.96
N PRO A 310 -6.56 -24.14 0.32
CA PRO A 310 -5.36 -24.16 1.14
C PRO A 310 -5.06 -25.59 1.57
N ILE A 311 -3.95 -26.15 1.05
CA ILE A 311 -3.34 -27.35 1.59
C ILE A 311 -2.67 -26.93 2.91
N ALA A 312 -3.19 -27.45 4.02
CA ALA A 312 -2.55 -27.33 5.33
C ALA A 312 -1.09 -27.81 5.24
N GLU A 313 -0.17 -27.10 5.89
CA GLU A 313 1.17 -27.60 6.16
C GLU A 313 1.05 -28.99 6.81
N THR A 314 1.36 -30.02 6.04
CA THR A 314 1.35 -31.41 6.48
C THR A 314 2.62 -31.68 7.27
N THR A 315 2.56 -31.39 8.56
CA THR A 315 3.26 -32.20 9.56
C THR A 315 2.24 -32.61 10.60
N VAL A 316 1.71 -33.83 10.46
CA VAL A 316 1.35 -34.79 11.51
C VAL A 316 0.58 -35.94 10.84
N GLU A 317 0.97 -37.15 11.21
CA GLU A 317 0.43 -38.42 10.74
C GLU A 317 -1.09 -38.51 10.92
N SER A 318 -1.77 -38.98 9.87
CA SER A 318 -3.05 -39.70 9.89
C SER A 318 -4.06 -39.35 10.99
N GLU A 319 -4.93 -38.39 10.72
CA GLU A 319 -6.32 -38.35 11.20
C GLU A 319 -7.14 -37.56 10.16
N GLU A 320 -8.38 -37.97 9.89
CA GLU A 320 -9.27 -37.31 8.92
C GLU A 320 -9.54 -35.86 9.36
N ILE A 321 -8.96 -34.88 8.65
CA ILE A 321 -9.09 -33.44 8.95
C ILE A 321 -10.27 -32.88 8.17
N GLU A 322 -11.28 -32.36 8.88
CA GLU A 322 -12.27 -31.43 8.33
C GLU A 322 -11.55 -30.25 7.67
N ILE A 323 -11.80 -30.02 6.39
CA ILE A 323 -11.30 -28.85 5.66
C ILE A 323 -12.03 -27.62 6.23
N GLU A 324 -11.44 -26.97 7.23
CA GLU A 324 -11.92 -25.69 7.75
C GLU A 324 -11.74 -24.66 6.62
N GLU A 325 -12.85 -24.22 5.98
CA GLU A 325 -12.81 -23.20 4.92
C GLU A 325 -12.09 -21.94 5.45
N LEU A 326 -10.91 -21.64 4.90
CA LEU A 326 -10.18 -20.43 5.29
C LEU A 326 -11.04 -19.19 5.02
N PRO A 327 -11.07 -18.24 5.95
CA PRO A 327 -11.88 -17.04 5.80
C PRO A 327 -11.42 -16.16 4.63
N LEU A 328 -12.39 -15.63 3.88
CA LEU A 328 -12.15 -14.73 2.77
C LEU A 328 -11.42 -13.45 3.24
N THR A 329 -10.31 -13.14 2.58
CA THR A 329 -9.49 -11.95 2.84
C THR A 329 -10.04 -10.69 2.14
N PRO A 330 -9.54 -9.48 2.44
CA PRO A 330 -9.96 -8.25 1.77
C PRO A 330 -9.72 -8.20 0.27
N PHE A 331 -8.88 -9.12 -0.24
CA PHE A 331 -8.69 -9.33 -1.67
C PHE A 331 -10.01 -9.69 -2.37
N HIS A 332 -10.81 -10.58 -1.79
CA HIS A 332 -12.05 -11.08 -2.40
C HIS A 332 -13.15 -10.02 -2.47
N TYR A 333 -13.14 -9.08 -1.51
CA TYR A 333 -14.12 -8.00 -1.43
C TYR A 333 -13.69 -6.73 -2.14
N HIS A 334 -12.51 -6.71 -2.76
CA HIS A 334 -11.97 -5.53 -3.43
C HIS A 334 -12.92 -5.03 -4.53
N ILE A 335 -13.05 -3.71 -4.70
CA ILE A 335 -13.99 -3.15 -5.70
C ILE A 335 -13.28 -2.94 -7.05
N ALA A 336 -11.98 -2.66 -7.01
CA ALA A 336 -11.20 -2.36 -8.20
C ALA A 336 -10.36 -3.56 -8.66
N LYS A 337 -9.50 -3.30 -9.65
CA LYS A 337 -8.49 -4.27 -10.10
C LYS A 337 -7.59 -4.68 -8.93
N ALA A 338 -7.46 -5.98 -8.71
CA ALA A 338 -6.59 -6.54 -7.69
C ALA A 338 -5.38 -7.22 -8.33
N TRP A 339 -4.18 -6.69 -8.07
CA TRP A 339 -2.92 -7.26 -8.58
C TRP A 339 -2.22 -8.16 -7.56
N ARG A 340 -2.45 -7.90 -6.27
CA ARG A 340 -1.78 -8.60 -5.18
C ARG A 340 -2.55 -9.84 -4.76
N LEU A 341 -1.86 -10.97 -4.68
CA LEU A 341 -2.43 -12.20 -4.12
C LEU A 341 -2.54 -12.13 -2.59
N PRO A 342 -3.56 -12.79 -2.00
CA PRO A 342 -3.69 -12.86 -0.56
C PRO A 342 -2.44 -13.49 0.06
N TYR A 343 -2.02 -12.95 1.20
CA TYR A 343 -0.92 -13.48 2.00
C TYR A 343 -1.21 -13.25 3.47
N LEU A 344 -0.65 -14.11 4.32
CA LEU A 344 -0.73 -13.97 5.77
C LEU A 344 0.55 -13.31 6.28
N ASP A 345 0.40 -12.35 7.19
CA ASP A 345 1.54 -11.76 7.88
C ASP A 345 2.19 -12.82 8.79
N GLY A 346 3.47 -13.13 8.53
CA GLY A 346 4.27 -14.06 9.31
C GLY A 346 5.42 -13.37 10.06
N PRO A 347 6.11 -14.07 10.99
CA PRO A 347 7.21 -13.50 11.77
C PRO A 347 8.39 -12.96 10.94
N LEU A 348 8.52 -13.42 9.69
CA LEU A 348 9.49 -12.89 8.75
C LEU A 348 9.11 -11.48 8.26
N HIS A 349 7.82 -11.24 8.00
CA HIS A 349 7.32 -9.97 7.49
C HIS A 349 7.52 -8.84 8.52
N ASP A 350 7.40 -9.13 9.81
CA ASP A 350 7.68 -8.18 10.91
C ASP A 350 9.11 -7.62 10.90
N LYS A 351 10.06 -8.34 10.30
CA LYS A 351 11.45 -7.88 10.18
C LYS A 351 11.60 -6.81 9.10
N PHE A 352 10.68 -6.73 8.15
CA PHE A 352 10.70 -5.76 7.07
C PHE A 352 9.90 -4.50 7.44
N ARG A 353 10.60 -3.45 7.86
CA ARG A 353 9.97 -2.16 8.21
C ARG A 353 9.77 -1.22 7.02
N THR A 354 10.50 -1.44 5.93
CA THR A 354 10.49 -0.58 4.74
C THR A 354 11.00 -1.35 3.52
N PHE A 355 10.83 -0.79 2.34
CA PHE A 355 11.38 -1.32 1.10
C PHE A 355 12.90 -1.12 1.05
N VAL A 356 13.61 -2.06 0.42
CA VAL A 356 15.07 -1.99 0.31
C VAL A 356 15.48 -0.99 -0.76
N HIS A 357 14.84 -1.09 -1.93
CA HIS A 357 15.16 -0.27 -3.09
C HIS A 357 13.92 0.46 -3.61
N ALA A 358 14.08 1.76 -3.90
CA ALA A 358 13.03 2.59 -4.48
C ALA A 358 12.92 2.46 -6.02
N PHE A 359 13.95 1.87 -6.65
CA PHE A 359 14.06 1.63 -8.09
C PHE A 359 14.95 0.42 -8.36
N THR A 360 14.86 -0.19 -9.54
CA THR A 360 15.58 -1.40 -9.94
C THR A 360 16.99 -1.13 -10.47
N TRP A 361 17.95 -1.96 -10.05
CA TRP A 361 19.35 -1.96 -10.51
C TRP A 361 19.57 -3.05 -11.58
N GLU A 362 18.65 -3.14 -12.53
CA GLU A 362 18.75 -3.98 -13.73
C GLU A 362 18.23 -3.20 -14.93
N ASP A 363 18.92 -3.35 -16.07
CA ASP A 363 18.57 -2.67 -17.29
C ASP A 363 17.55 -3.46 -18.11
N SER A 364 16.27 -3.15 -17.87
CA SER A 364 15.14 -3.81 -18.54
C SER A 364 15.17 -3.64 -20.07
N MET A 365 15.78 -2.57 -20.59
CA MET A 365 15.93 -2.39 -22.04
C MET A 365 17.01 -3.31 -22.62
N ALA A 366 18.07 -3.59 -21.85
CA ALA A 366 19.06 -4.58 -22.24
C ALA A 366 18.47 -5.99 -22.15
N ASP A 367 17.65 -6.28 -21.12
CA ASP A 367 16.95 -7.56 -20.94
C ASP A 367 16.11 -7.92 -22.17
N MET A 368 15.34 -6.99 -22.71
CA MET A 368 14.46 -7.23 -23.86
C MET A 368 15.19 -7.72 -25.13
N ARG A 369 16.49 -7.44 -25.27
CA ARG A 369 17.30 -7.95 -26.40
C ARG A 369 17.52 -9.45 -26.33
N HIS A 370 17.49 -10.01 -25.12
CA HIS A 370 17.74 -11.42 -24.84
C HIS A 370 16.46 -12.20 -24.54
N LEU A 371 15.48 -11.57 -23.90
CA LEU A 371 14.21 -12.20 -23.55
C LEU A 371 13.31 -12.43 -24.76
N GLN A 372 13.24 -11.47 -25.70
CA GLN A 372 12.36 -11.54 -26.88
C GLN A 372 10.90 -11.85 -26.54
N LEU A 373 10.37 -11.22 -25.48
CA LEU A 373 9.01 -11.47 -24.98
C LEU A 373 7.93 -11.11 -26.00
N SER A 374 6.81 -11.82 -25.89
CA SER A 374 5.58 -11.72 -26.68
C SER A 374 4.34 -11.74 -25.78
N HIS A 375 3.16 -11.59 -26.37
CA HIS A 375 1.88 -11.64 -25.66
C HIS A 375 1.51 -13.03 -25.13
N ASN A 376 2.17 -14.09 -25.60
CA ASN A 376 1.91 -15.47 -25.14
C ASN A 376 2.76 -15.86 -23.92
N ASP A 377 3.75 -15.03 -23.58
CA ASP A 377 4.70 -15.36 -22.52
C ASP A 377 4.11 -15.13 -21.14
N SER A 378 4.33 -16.11 -20.27
CA SER A 378 4.14 -16.01 -18.82
C SER A 378 5.50 -15.90 -18.16
N ILE A 379 5.72 -14.82 -17.41
CA ILE A 379 7.03 -14.51 -16.82
C ILE A 379 6.97 -14.51 -15.29
N LEU A 380 7.99 -15.05 -14.63
CA LEU A 380 8.22 -14.89 -13.19
C LEU A 380 9.49 -14.09 -12.95
N MET A 381 9.40 -13.11 -12.07
CA MET A 381 10.52 -12.23 -11.73
C MET A 381 10.45 -11.77 -10.28
N ILE A 382 11.60 -11.43 -9.71
CA ILE A 382 11.65 -10.78 -8.41
C ILE A 382 11.07 -9.36 -8.52
N THR A 383 10.16 -8.98 -7.61
CA THR A 383 9.45 -7.69 -7.70
C THR A 383 10.40 -6.50 -7.67
N HIS A 384 11.34 -6.48 -6.71
CA HIS A 384 12.21 -5.36 -6.47
C HIS A 384 11.42 -4.04 -6.29
N ALA A 385 11.56 -3.07 -7.19
CA ALA A 385 10.75 -1.84 -7.19
C ALA A 385 9.70 -1.82 -8.32
N GLY A 386 9.60 -2.92 -9.09
CA GLY A 386 8.64 -3.11 -10.16
C GLY A 386 8.95 -2.41 -11.48
N ASP A 387 10.09 -1.73 -11.62
CA ASP A 387 10.41 -0.96 -12.83
C ASP A 387 10.56 -1.85 -14.06
N SER A 388 11.24 -2.99 -13.94
CA SER A 388 11.39 -3.95 -15.04
C SER A 388 10.07 -4.59 -15.43
N ALA A 389 9.21 -4.90 -14.46
CA ALA A 389 7.90 -5.48 -14.71
C ALA A 389 6.99 -4.52 -15.51
N LEU A 390 6.99 -3.23 -15.14
CA LEU A 390 6.29 -2.19 -15.89
C LEU A 390 6.86 -2.01 -17.30
N HIS A 391 8.18 -2.11 -17.46
CA HIS A 391 8.81 -2.05 -18.78
C HIS A 391 8.36 -3.22 -19.67
N TYR A 392 8.33 -4.45 -19.16
CA TYR A 392 7.87 -5.62 -19.91
C TYR A 392 6.38 -5.52 -20.29
N ALA A 393 5.55 -4.99 -19.39
CA ALA A 393 4.14 -4.72 -19.68
C ALA A 393 3.96 -3.74 -20.86
N ILE A 394 4.79 -2.70 -20.94
CA ILE A 394 4.78 -1.74 -22.07
C ILE A 394 5.32 -2.40 -23.35
N ALA A 395 6.43 -3.13 -23.24
CA ALA A 395 7.18 -3.59 -24.40
C ALA A 395 6.53 -4.78 -25.12
N SER A 396 5.93 -5.72 -24.39
CA SER A 396 5.47 -6.99 -24.97
C SER A 396 4.06 -7.42 -24.57
N ARG A 397 3.42 -6.77 -23.59
CA ARG A 397 2.09 -7.14 -23.05
C ARG A 397 1.97 -8.66 -22.80
N PRO A 398 2.86 -9.23 -21.98
CA PRO A 398 2.89 -10.67 -21.74
C PRO A 398 1.55 -11.14 -21.15
N LYS A 399 1.21 -12.40 -21.38
CA LYS A 399 0.00 -13.04 -20.85
C LYS A 399 -0.07 -12.91 -19.33
N ARG A 400 1.08 -13.03 -18.66
CA ARG A 400 1.17 -13.03 -17.20
C ARG A 400 2.53 -12.50 -16.71
N ILE A 401 2.51 -11.73 -15.63
CA ILE A 401 3.72 -11.24 -14.93
C ILE A 401 3.61 -11.57 -13.44
N HIS A 402 4.28 -12.63 -13.00
CA HIS A 402 4.45 -12.97 -11.59
C HIS A 402 5.61 -12.16 -11.00
N CYS A 403 5.28 -11.23 -10.11
CA CYS A 403 6.26 -10.46 -9.34
C CYS A 403 6.35 -11.05 -7.93
N VAL A 404 7.51 -11.58 -7.54
CA VAL A 404 7.71 -12.28 -6.26
C VAL A 404 8.66 -11.51 -5.35
N ASP A 405 8.28 -11.29 -4.09
CA ASP A 405 9.17 -10.72 -3.08
C ASP A 405 8.76 -11.15 -1.66
N MET A 406 9.74 -11.48 -0.82
CA MET A 406 9.51 -11.80 0.60
C MET A 406 9.25 -10.55 1.43
N ASN A 407 9.72 -9.38 0.98
CA ASN A 407 9.46 -8.11 1.64
C ASN A 407 8.14 -7.53 1.15
N PRO A 408 7.08 -7.51 1.98
CA PRO A 408 5.78 -6.95 1.58
C PRO A 408 5.87 -5.48 1.13
N CYS A 409 6.85 -4.72 1.65
CA CYS A 409 7.05 -3.32 1.32
C CYS A 409 7.47 -3.11 -0.15
N GLN A 410 8.18 -4.07 -0.76
CA GLN A 410 8.54 -4.02 -2.18
C GLN A 410 7.30 -4.18 -3.05
N ASN A 411 6.46 -5.17 -2.70
CA ASN A 411 5.15 -5.33 -3.34
C ASN A 411 4.25 -4.11 -3.08
N HIS A 412 4.29 -3.47 -1.90
CA HIS A 412 3.49 -2.26 -1.63
C HIS A 412 3.90 -1.11 -2.55
N LEU A 413 5.18 -1.05 -2.95
CA LEU A 413 5.70 -0.06 -3.89
C LEU A 413 5.25 -0.32 -5.33
N LEU A 414 5.37 -1.55 -5.83
CA LEU A 414 4.83 -1.87 -7.16
C LEU A 414 3.32 -1.62 -7.22
N GLU A 415 2.58 -2.05 -6.22
CA GLU A 415 1.14 -1.82 -6.13
C GLU A 415 0.78 -0.33 -6.08
N LEU A 416 1.58 0.51 -5.41
CA LEU A 416 1.39 1.96 -5.45
C LEU A 416 1.60 2.52 -6.86
N LYS A 417 2.61 2.05 -7.60
CA LYS A 417 2.83 2.47 -9.00
C LYS A 417 1.64 2.07 -9.89
N LEU A 418 1.17 0.83 -9.78
CA LEU A 418 0.00 0.35 -10.54
C LEU A 418 -1.27 1.16 -10.20
N ALA A 419 -1.55 1.36 -8.91
CA ALA A 419 -2.70 2.11 -8.44
C ALA A 419 -2.67 3.59 -8.88
N THR A 420 -1.49 4.21 -8.88
CA THR A 420 -1.34 5.61 -9.30
C THR A 420 -1.45 5.78 -10.82
N ILE A 421 -0.91 4.85 -11.61
CA ILE A 421 -1.12 4.84 -13.08
C ILE A 421 -2.60 4.72 -13.41
N GLN A 422 -3.32 3.88 -12.69
CA GLN A 422 -4.76 3.67 -12.91
C GLN A 422 -5.63 4.86 -12.48
N SER A 423 -5.26 5.56 -11.39
CA SER A 423 -6.15 6.56 -10.74
C SER A 423 -5.76 8.03 -10.95
N LEU A 424 -4.52 8.33 -11.33
CA LEU A 424 -4.01 9.69 -11.46
C LEU A 424 -3.75 10.08 -12.91
N GLU A 425 -3.51 11.38 -13.15
CA GLU A 425 -3.00 11.88 -14.42
C GLU A 425 -1.47 11.92 -14.43
N PHE A 426 -0.89 12.08 -15.62
CA PHE A 426 0.56 12.00 -15.83
C PHE A 426 1.33 12.98 -14.94
N ASP A 427 0.84 14.21 -14.76
CA ASP A 427 1.55 15.24 -13.99
C ASP A 427 1.69 14.86 -12.50
N ASP A 428 0.61 14.37 -11.87
CA ASP A 428 0.65 13.90 -10.48
C ASP A 428 1.57 12.66 -10.37
N PHE A 429 1.48 11.74 -11.33
CA PHE A 429 2.31 10.53 -11.38
C PHE A 429 3.80 10.86 -11.53
N PHE A 430 4.14 11.76 -12.46
CA PHE A 430 5.50 12.21 -12.70
C PHE A 430 6.03 13.06 -11.54
N ALA A 431 5.20 13.87 -10.87
CA ALA A 431 5.62 14.55 -9.65
C ALA A 431 6.00 13.52 -8.55
N MET A 432 5.19 12.48 -8.35
CA MET A 432 5.48 11.44 -7.38
C MET A 432 6.76 10.65 -7.73
N PHE A 433 6.83 10.04 -8.90
CA PHE A 433 7.90 9.10 -9.25
C PHE A 433 8.97 9.66 -10.19
N GLY A 434 8.67 10.69 -10.99
CA GLY A 434 9.70 11.42 -11.74
C GLY A 434 10.51 12.32 -10.80
N ASN A 435 9.85 13.31 -10.20
CA ASN A 435 10.48 14.30 -9.31
C ASN A 435 10.77 13.74 -7.91
N GLY A 436 10.14 12.62 -7.52
CA GLY A 436 10.28 12.05 -6.18
C GLY A 436 9.58 12.87 -5.09
N GLN A 437 8.70 13.82 -5.46
CA GLN A 437 8.14 14.83 -4.55
C GLN A 437 6.69 15.18 -4.90
N HIS A 438 5.81 15.14 -3.90
CA HIS A 438 4.41 15.50 -4.07
C HIS A 438 3.77 15.96 -2.74
N SER A 439 3.44 17.24 -2.64
CA SER A 439 2.87 17.86 -1.42
C SER A 439 1.49 17.30 -1.06
N HIS A 440 0.68 16.95 -2.06
CA HIS A 440 -0.69 16.48 -1.86
C HIS A 440 -0.83 14.94 -1.81
N PHE A 441 0.27 14.19 -1.70
CA PHE A 441 0.20 12.71 -1.65
C PHE A 441 -0.75 12.16 -0.57
N PRO A 442 -0.78 12.67 0.67
CA PRO A 442 -1.73 12.17 1.67
C PRO A 442 -3.20 12.30 1.26
N SER A 443 -3.55 13.38 0.56
CA SER A 443 -4.90 13.61 0.06
C SER A 443 -5.23 12.70 -1.12
N LEU A 444 -4.30 12.55 -2.07
CA LEU A 444 -4.47 11.66 -3.22
C LEU A 444 -4.58 10.19 -2.78
N LEU A 445 -3.80 9.80 -1.76
CA LEU A 445 -3.82 8.46 -1.19
C LEU A 445 -5.22 8.05 -0.75
N ASP A 446 -5.90 8.90 0.01
CA ASP A 446 -7.25 8.60 0.51
C ASP A 446 -8.31 8.74 -0.58
N SER A 447 -8.24 9.81 -1.38
CA SER A 447 -9.34 10.21 -2.28
C SER A 447 -9.34 9.57 -3.67
N LYS A 448 -8.17 9.20 -4.22
CA LYS A 448 -8.05 8.68 -5.59
C LYS A 448 -7.37 7.31 -5.67
N ILE A 449 -6.30 7.11 -4.89
CA ILE A 449 -5.46 5.91 -4.99
C ILE A 449 -6.05 4.74 -4.18
N SER A 450 -6.69 5.03 -3.04
CA SER A 450 -7.17 4.02 -2.10
C SER A 450 -8.03 2.90 -2.70
N PRO A 451 -8.91 3.12 -3.70
CA PRO A 451 -9.74 2.05 -4.26
C PRO A 451 -8.94 0.96 -4.97
N TYR A 452 -7.74 1.26 -5.47
CA TYR A 452 -6.88 0.33 -6.23
C TYR A 452 -5.75 -0.28 -5.40
N LEU A 453 -5.64 0.07 -4.12
CA LEU A 453 -4.67 -0.54 -3.21
C LEU A 453 -5.31 -1.73 -2.50
N SER A 454 -4.52 -2.71 -2.08
CA SER A 454 -4.92 -3.65 -1.03
C SER A 454 -5.07 -2.93 0.31
N SER A 455 -5.76 -3.57 1.26
CA SER A 455 -5.87 -3.06 2.63
C SER A 455 -4.50 -2.90 3.30
N ALA A 456 -3.61 -3.88 3.13
CA ALA A 456 -2.25 -3.86 3.68
C ALA A 456 -1.40 -2.72 3.09
N ALA A 457 -1.40 -2.54 1.77
CA ALA A 457 -0.66 -1.46 1.12
C ALA A 457 -1.17 -0.08 1.54
N TYR A 458 -2.50 0.10 1.62
CA TYR A 458 -3.07 1.36 2.09
C TYR A 458 -2.62 1.71 3.52
N GLN A 459 -2.64 0.74 4.45
CA GLN A 459 -2.16 0.95 5.82
C GLN A 459 -0.67 1.34 5.86
N PHE A 460 0.16 0.66 5.07
CA PHE A 460 1.58 0.96 4.96
C PHE A 460 1.81 2.40 4.48
N TRP A 461 1.15 2.82 3.38
CA TRP A 461 1.32 4.17 2.83
C TRP A 461 0.67 5.25 3.69
N LYS A 462 -0.41 4.93 4.41
CA LYS A 462 -1.02 5.86 5.36
C LYS A 462 -0.08 6.20 6.51
N ARG A 463 0.70 5.22 6.99
CA ARG A 463 1.76 5.42 8.00
C ARG A 463 2.97 6.18 7.44
N HIS A 464 3.25 6.02 6.15
CA HIS A 464 4.37 6.66 5.44
C HIS A 464 3.91 7.78 4.49
N ASN A 465 2.87 8.52 4.87
CA ASN A 465 2.25 9.52 4.00
C ASN A 465 3.16 10.74 3.71
N SER A 466 4.29 10.88 4.39
CA SER A 466 5.28 11.92 4.17
C SER A 466 6.44 11.47 3.27
N VAL A 467 6.39 10.27 2.68
CA VAL A 467 7.50 9.71 1.88
C VAL A 467 7.85 10.59 0.67
N PHE A 468 6.85 11.25 0.06
CA PHE A 468 7.02 12.20 -1.05
C PHE A 468 7.19 13.66 -0.60
N ALA A 469 7.37 13.94 0.70
CA ALA A 469 7.50 15.32 1.18
C ALA A 469 8.86 15.96 0.83
N SER A 470 9.89 15.15 0.55
CA SER A 470 11.26 15.65 0.28
C SER A 470 11.97 14.93 -0.85
N SER A 471 12.16 13.62 -0.80
CA SER A 471 12.63 12.84 -1.96
C SER A 471 12.37 11.37 -1.69
N PHE A 472 11.42 10.81 -2.43
CA PHE A 472 11.05 9.41 -2.35
C PHE A 472 12.27 8.49 -2.48
N TYR A 473 13.16 8.77 -3.42
CA TYR A 473 14.35 7.97 -3.72
C TYR A 473 15.45 8.05 -2.66
N LEU A 474 15.37 9.01 -1.74
CA LEU A 474 16.27 9.12 -0.59
C LEU A 474 15.68 8.45 0.67
N THR A 475 14.54 7.77 0.55
CA THR A 475 13.93 6.95 1.60
C THR A 475 14.20 5.45 1.40
N GLY A 476 13.70 4.60 2.32
CA GLY A 476 14.01 3.17 2.32
C GLY A 476 15.45 2.86 2.77
N CYS A 477 15.88 1.60 2.63
CA CYS A 477 17.22 1.20 3.05
C CYS A 477 18.30 1.83 2.16
N SER A 478 18.19 1.69 0.84
CA SER A 478 19.21 2.17 -0.10
C SER A 478 19.22 3.69 -0.23
N GLY A 479 18.07 4.36 -0.10
CA GLY A 479 18.00 5.83 -0.09
C GLY A 479 18.76 6.49 1.07
N ARG A 480 18.87 5.81 2.23
CA ARG A 480 19.71 6.27 3.35
C ARG A 480 21.21 6.21 2.99
N ALA A 481 21.63 5.18 2.27
CA ALA A 481 23.00 5.08 1.77
C ALA A 481 23.28 6.15 0.70
N MET A 482 22.34 6.40 -0.21
CA MET A 482 22.42 7.48 -1.20
C MET A 482 22.47 8.87 -0.55
N SER A 483 21.68 9.08 0.50
CA SER A 483 21.69 10.33 1.28
C SER A 483 23.08 10.56 1.92
N LEU A 484 23.68 9.52 2.50
CA LEU A 484 25.01 9.60 3.08
C LEU A 484 26.09 9.86 2.01
N MET A 485 25.98 9.24 0.83
CA MET A 485 26.87 9.50 -0.29
C MET A 485 26.83 10.98 -0.73
N ARG A 486 25.66 11.62 -0.73
CA ARG A 486 25.54 13.06 -1.02
C ARG A 486 26.18 13.93 0.03
N VAL A 487 26.04 13.57 1.30
CA VAL A 487 26.74 14.28 2.38
C VAL A 487 28.25 14.16 2.18
N MET A 488 28.76 12.98 1.78
CA MET A 488 30.19 12.82 1.47
C MET A 488 30.63 13.71 0.30
N PHE A 489 29.87 13.78 -0.80
CA PHE A 489 30.19 14.68 -1.91
C PHE A 489 30.12 16.16 -1.53
N ARG A 490 29.21 16.52 -0.62
CA ARG A 490 29.13 17.88 -0.07
C ARG A 490 30.36 18.22 0.77
N LEU A 491 30.78 17.31 1.66
CA LEU A 491 31.98 17.48 2.49
C LEU A 491 33.26 17.53 1.65
N ALA A 492 33.31 16.79 0.54
CA ALA A 492 34.42 16.82 -0.40
C ALA A 492 34.41 18.04 -1.36
N GLY A 493 33.39 18.91 -1.29
CA GLY A 493 33.29 20.10 -2.15
C GLY A 493 33.04 19.78 -3.63
N VAL A 494 32.48 18.61 -3.94
CA VAL A 494 32.22 18.17 -5.33
C VAL A 494 30.74 18.12 -5.70
N SER A 495 29.84 18.65 -4.87
CA SER A 495 28.40 18.66 -5.14
C SER A 495 28.04 19.33 -6.47
N ASP A 496 28.61 20.49 -6.78
CA ASP A 496 28.32 21.19 -8.04
C ASP A 496 28.84 20.42 -9.26
N HIS A 497 29.98 19.73 -9.10
CA HIS A 497 30.55 18.87 -10.14
C HIS A 497 29.72 17.60 -10.34
N MET A 498 29.07 17.10 -9.29
CA MET A 498 28.13 15.98 -9.37
C MET A 498 26.88 16.37 -10.17
N VAL A 499 26.33 17.57 -9.94
CA VAL A 499 25.24 18.10 -10.76
C VAL A 499 25.70 18.32 -12.20
N ALA A 500 26.88 18.93 -12.41
CA ALA A 500 27.45 19.14 -13.74
C ALA A 500 27.68 17.83 -14.51
N LEU A 501 28.06 16.75 -13.82
CA LEU A 501 28.18 15.42 -14.43
C LEU A 501 26.83 14.94 -15.00
N CYS A 502 25.74 15.14 -14.24
CA CYS A 502 24.40 14.72 -14.64
C CYS A 502 23.76 15.62 -15.70
N THR A 503 24.22 16.87 -15.85
CA THR A 503 23.67 17.84 -16.82
C THR A 503 24.54 18.06 -18.06
N SER A 504 25.69 17.38 -18.14
CA SER A 504 26.63 17.44 -19.27
C SER A 504 25.98 17.04 -20.60
N ASP A 505 26.28 17.79 -21.66
CA ASP A 505 25.80 17.52 -23.02
C ASP A 505 26.70 16.58 -23.82
N THR A 506 27.98 16.44 -23.43
CA THR A 506 28.95 15.60 -24.15
C THR A 506 29.55 14.54 -23.23
N LEU A 507 29.91 13.39 -23.83
CA LEU A 507 30.62 12.32 -23.14
C LEU A 507 32.03 12.77 -22.72
N SER A 508 32.71 13.58 -23.54
CA SER A 508 34.06 14.09 -23.23
C SER A 508 34.08 14.94 -21.96
N ASP A 509 33.11 15.85 -21.81
CA ASP A 509 33.00 16.70 -20.62
C ASP A 509 32.61 15.87 -19.39
N GLN A 510 31.65 14.94 -19.55
CA GLN A 510 31.24 14.02 -18.50
C GLN A 510 32.42 13.18 -17.98
N GLN A 511 33.20 12.59 -18.89
CA GLN A 511 34.40 11.84 -18.54
C GLN A 511 35.46 12.70 -17.85
N THR A 512 35.62 13.95 -18.30
CA THR A 512 36.57 14.90 -17.71
C THR A 512 36.18 15.24 -16.27
N ILE A 513 34.90 15.54 -16.02
CA ILE A 513 34.36 15.81 -14.68
C ILE A 513 34.54 14.58 -13.78
N TRP A 514 34.16 13.40 -14.28
CA TRP A 514 34.31 12.14 -13.55
C TRP A 514 35.75 11.88 -13.12
N ARG A 515 36.68 11.87 -14.08
CA ARG A 515 38.10 11.55 -13.83
C ARG A 515 38.78 12.56 -12.92
N LYS A 516 38.49 13.85 -13.08
CA LYS A 516 39.18 14.92 -12.32
C LYS A 516 38.56 15.21 -10.96
N LYS A 517 37.27 14.94 -10.76
CA LYS A 517 36.52 15.46 -9.58
C LYS A 517 35.88 14.37 -8.74
N LEU A 518 35.02 13.52 -9.31
CA LEU A 518 34.26 12.54 -8.52
C LEU A 518 35.05 11.24 -8.27
N ARG A 519 35.72 10.71 -9.29
CA ARG A 519 36.47 9.45 -9.21
C ARG A 519 37.52 9.45 -8.09
N PRO A 520 38.33 10.51 -7.89
CA PRO A 520 39.31 10.53 -6.79
C PRO A 520 38.68 10.47 -5.40
N VAL A 521 37.47 11.02 -5.23
CA VAL A 521 36.74 10.97 -3.95
C VAL A 521 36.26 9.55 -3.66
N LEU A 522 35.67 8.87 -4.63
CA LEU A 522 35.15 7.51 -4.46
C LEU A 522 36.25 6.46 -4.27
N LEU A 523 37.39 6.63 -4.95
CA LEU A 523 38.54 5.75 -4.83
C LEU A 523 39.48 6.11 -3.67
N ASN A 524 39.16 7.14 -2.88
CA ASN A 524 39.93 7.51 -1.70
C ASN A 524 39.95 6.36 -0.68
N PRO A 525 41.12 5.94 -0.16
CA PRO A 525 41.22 4.84 0.81
C PRO A 525 40.32 5.00 2.04
N ALA A 526 40.13 6.23 2.54
CA ALA A 526 39.27 6.50 3.70
C ALA A 526 37.78 6.29 3.38
N VAL A 527 37.35 6.75 2.20
CA VAL A 527 35.97 6.52 1.71
C VAL A 527 35.75 5.03 1.45
N ASN A 528 36.72 4.35 0.87
CA ASN A 528 36.65 2.91 0.63
C ASN A 528 36.49 2.13 1.94
N LEU A 529 37.31 2.44 2.96
CA LEU A 529 37.23 1.82 4.28
C LEU A 529 35.87 2.06 4.95
N LEU A 530 35.29 3.24 4.76
CA LEU A 530 33.94 3.57 5.23
C LEU A 530 32.87 2.75 4.51
N LEU A 531 32.94 2.64 3.18
CA LEU A 531 32.00 1.84 2.36
C LEU A 531 32.09 0.34 2.66
N GLN A 532 33.23 -0.14 3.18
CA GLN A 532 33.38 -1.54 3.59
C GLN A 532 32.65 -1.91 4.90
N LYS A 533 32.12 -0.93 5.65
CA LYS A 533 31.37 -1.17 6.89
C LYS A 533 30.03 -1.87 6.59
N SER A 534 29.62 -2.80 7.47
CA SER A 534 28.41 -3.63 7.28
C SER A 534 27.13 -2.82 7.08
N PHE A 535 27.06 -1.60 7.61
CA PHE A 535 25.94 -0.69 7.36
C PHE A 535 25.67 -0.46 5.87
N PHE A 536 26.69 -0.17 5.05
CA PHE A 536 26.48 0.11 3.63
C PHE A 536 26.02 -1.14 2.87
N TRP A 537 26.66 -2.28 3.11
CA TRP A 537 26.26 -3.55 2.49
C TRP A 537 24.82 -3.92 2.83
N ASN A 538 24.42 -3.82 4.11
CA ASN A 538 23.05 -4.07 4.53
C ASN A 538 22.07 -3.05 3.94
N ALA A 539 22.44 -1.77 3.87
CA ALA A 539 21.61 -0.72 3.30
C ALA A 539 21.41 -0.88 1.78
N PHE A 540 22.40 -1.40 1.07
CA PHE A 540 22.30 -1.77 -0.35
C PHE A 540 21.67 -3.15 -0.56
N GLY A 541 21.27 -3.86 0.50
CA GLY A 541 20.66 -5.19 0.37
C GLY A 541 21.62 -6.30 -0.03
N ILE A 542 22.94 -6.11 0.13
CA ILE A 542 23.98 -7.06 -0.29
C ILE A 542 24.37 -7.97 0.88
N PRO A 543 24.02 -9.27 0.87
CA PRO A 543 24.37 -10.20 1.93
C PRO A 543 25.84 -10.62 1.90
N LEU A 544 26.27 -11.31 2.96
CA LEU A 544 27.67 -11.68 3.17
C LEU A 544 28.24 -12.57 2.05
N ASN A 545 27.45 -13.50 1.50
CA ASN A 545 27.90 -14.41 0.44
C ASN A 545 28.17 -13.65 -0.87
N GLN A 546 27.21 -12.84 -1.30
CA GLN A 546 27.38 -11.96 -2.46
C GLN A 546 28.57 -11.00 -2.27
N ARG A 547 28.73 -10.42 -1.08
CA ARG A 547 29.89 -9.57 -0.74
C ARG A 547 31.21 -10.33 -0.91
N LYS A 548 31.30 -11.59 -0.47
CA LYS A 548 32.51 -12.41 -0.65
C LYS A 548 32.82 -12.64 -2.13
N MET A 549 31.80 -12.90 -2.94
CA MET A 549 31.94 -13.05 -4.39
C MET A 549 32.46 -11.76 -5.04
N LEU A 550 31.87 -10.61 -4.72
CA LEU A 550 32.29 -9.29 -5.21
C LEU A 550 33.74 -8.96 -4.87
N LEU A 551 34.17 -9.27 -3.64
CA LEU A 551 35.51 -8.90 -3.17
C LEU A 551 36.62 -9.85 -3.63
N LYS A 552 36.28 -11.06 -4.09
CA LYS A 552 37.23 -12.06 -4.59
C LYS A 552 38.02 -11.56 -5.81
N ASP A 553 37.39 -10.74 -6.65
CA ASP A 553 37.96 -10.21 -7.90
C ASP A 553 38.75 -8.90 -7.74
N GLY A 554 39.46 -8.72 -6.61
CA GLY A 554 40.39 -7.59 -6.39
C GLY A 554 39.83 -6.43 -5.57
N GLY A 555 38.82 -6.70 -4.73
CA GLY A 555 38.32 -5.78 -3.71
C GLY A 555 37.44 -4.63 -4.21
N LEU A 556 36.95 -3.83 -3.24
CA LEU A 556 35.94 -2.80 -3.51
C LEU A 556 36.42 -1.69 -4.46
N SER A 557 37.69 -1.26 -4.37
CA SER A 557 38.22 -0.22 -5.27
C SER A 557 38.22 -0.64 -6.74
N LYS A 558 38.54 -1.91 -7.01
CA LYS A 558 38.51 -2.47 -8.35
C LYS A 558 37.07 -2.61 -8.82
N TYR A 559 36.18 -3.15 -7.98
CA TYR A 559 34.75 -3.21 -8.30
C TYR A 559 34.16 -1.85 -8.71
N VAL A 560 34.38 -0.81 -7.91
CA VAL A 560 33.89 0.55 -8.22
C VAL A 560 34.45 1.06 -9.54
N ARG A 561 35.73 0.80 -9.83
CA ARG A 561 36.38 1.20 -11.08
C ARG A 561 35.76 0.46 -12.28
N ASP A 562 35.73 -0.86 -12.22
CA ASP A 562 35.27 -1.74 -13.29
C ASP A 562 33.76 -1.55 -13.58
N THR A 563 33.00 -1.08 -12.60
CA THR A 563 31.58 -0.75 -12.75
C THR A 563 31.38 0.65 -13.34
N LEU A 564 32.03 1.68 -12.79
CA LEU A 564 31.72 3.09 -13.12
C LEU A 564 32.54 3.66 -14.29
N ASP A 565 33.82 3.31 -14.43
CA ASP A 565 34.67 3.89 -15.48
C ASP A 565 34.12 3.58 -16.90
N PRO A 566 33.80 2.31 -17.25
CA PRO A 566 33.20 1.95 -18.55
C PRO A 566 31.83 2.60 -18.81
N LEU A 567 31.04 2.75 -17.74
CA LEU A 567 29.69 3.26 -17.83
C LEU A 567 29.68 4.76 -18.13
N ILE A 568 30.48 5.52 -17.39
CA ILE A 568 30.59 6.97 -17.58
C ILE A 568 31.23 7.31 -18.93
N SER A 569 32.07 6.42 -19.48
CA SER A 569 32.63 6.62 -20.81
C SER A 569 31.66 6.32 -21.95
N THR A 570 30.68 5.43 -21.73
CA THR A 570 29.79 4.91 -22.77
C THR A 570 28.44 5.63 -22.81
N TYR A 571 27.85 5.94 -21.65
CA TYR A 571 26.49 6.43 -21.55
C TYR A 571 26.43 7.85 -20.98
N LEU A 572 25.71 8.73 -21.64
CA LEU A 572 25.44 10.08 -21.12
C LEU A 572 24.37 9.99 -20.02
N LEU A 573 24.69 10.45 -18.81
CA LEU A 573 23.76 10.41 -17.68
C LEU A 573 22.50 11.24 -17.95
N LYS A 574 22.66 12.37 -18.65
CA LYS A 574 21.59 13.32 -18.96
C LYS A 574 20.42 12.74 -19.77
N THR A 575 20.70 11.76 -20.63
CA THR A 575 19.71 11.28 -21.63
C THR A 575 19.56 9.76 -21.70
N SER A 576 20.56 9.00 -21.26
CA SER A 576 20.58 7.54 -21.48
C SER A 576 20.64 6.74 -20.19
N ASN A 577 21.34 7.22 -19.16
CA ASN A 577 21.57 6.48 -17.93
C ASN A 577 20.85 7.10 -16.73
N TYR A 578 19.56 6.79 -16.63
CA TYR A 578 18.71 7.26 -15.54
C TYR A 578 19.04 6.64 -14.19
N PHE A 579 19.71 5.47 -14.13
CA PHE A 579 20.01 4.79 -12.88
C PHE A 579 20.98 5.59 -12.01
N TYR A 580 22.11 5.98 -12.59
CA TYR A 580 23.12 6.77 -11.88
C TYR A 580 22.75 8.24 -11.78
N LEU A 581 22.02 8.79 -12.76
CA LEU A 581 21.41 10.11 -12.63
C LEU A 581 20.50 10.15 -11.40
N LEU A 582 19.62 9.17 -11.23
CA LEU A 582 18.74 9.08 -10.06
C LEU A 582 19.54 8.94 -8.76
N ALA A 583 20.56 8.07 -8.74
CA ALA A 583 21.39 7.88 -7.55
C ALA A 583 22.02 9.21 -7.08
N LEU A 584 22.51 10.01 -8.02
CA LEU A 584 23.19 11.28 -7.76
C LEU A 584 22.22 12.44 -7.48
N LEU A 585 21.14 12.58 -8.25
CA LEU A 585 20.19 13.72 -8.17
C LEU A 585 18.96 13.46 -7.30
N GLY A 586 18.47 12.22 -7.24
CA GLY A 586 17.40 11.78 -6.31
C GLY A 586 16.00 12.02 -6.86
N HIS A 587 15.97 12.29 -8.15
CA HIS A 587 14.83 12.43 -9.02
C HIS A 587 15.30 12.07 -10.43
N TYR A 588 14.36 11.69 -11.28
CA TYR A 588 14.57 11.56 -12.71
C TYR A 588 14.41 12.91 -13.41
N THR A 589 14.79 12.96 -14.68
CA THR A 589 14.46 14.08 -15.58
C THR A 589 13.51 13.59 -16.67
N ASP A 590 12.83 14.52 -17.33
CA ASP A 590 12.01 14.27 -18.51
C ASP A 590 12.78 13.51 -19.62
N ARG A 591 14.07 13.81 -19.78
CA ARG A 591 14.95 13.22 -20.79
C ARG A 591 15.61 11.91 -20.38
N SER A 592 15.68 11.63 -19.09
CA SER A 592 16.37 10.45 -18.56
C SER A 592 15.57 9.86 -17.40
N CYS A 593 14.57 9.08 -17.78
CA CYS A 593 13.71 8.31 -16.91
C CYS A 593 13.39 6.92 -17.53
N PRO A 594 12.96 5.93 -16.73
CA PRO A 594 12.37 4.69 -17.20
C PRO A 594 11.17 4.90 -18.12
N GLU A 595 10.89 3.94 -19.00
CA GLU A 595 9.81 4.04 -20.01
C GLU A 595 8.44 4.35 -19.40
N TYR A 596 8.11 3.76 -18.25
CA TYR A 596 6.83 3.98 -17.56
C TYR A 596 6.64 5.40 -17.02
N LEU A 597 7.73 6.19 -16.92
CA LEU A 597 7.70 7.61 -16.54
C LEU A 597 7.66 8.56 -17.73
N THR A 598 7.75 8.03 -18.95
CA THR A 598 7.51 8.84 -20.15
C THR A 598 6.00 9.03 -20.36
N PRO A 599 5.56 10.13 -21.00
CA PRO A 599 4.15 10.31 -21.34
C PRO A 599 3.59 9.13 -22.16
N ALA A 600 4.37 8.63 -23.13
CA ALA A 600 3.97 7.52 -23.99
C ALA A 600 3.77 6.22 -23.19
N GLY A 601 4.75 5.85 -22.35
CA GLY A 601 4.67 4.65 -21.52
C GLY A 601 3.54 4.72 -20.48
N PHE A 602 3.36 5.88 -19.83
CA PHE A 602 2.26 6.10 -18.89
C PHE A 602 0.88 5.93 -19.56
N HIS A 603 0.67 6.59 -20.69
CA HIS A 603 -0.59 6.49 -21.42
C HIS A 603 -0.82 5.08 -21.99
N HIS A 604 0.25 4.38 -22.40
CA HIS A 604 0.15 2.98 -22.82
C HIS A 604 -0.35 2.08 -21.69
N LEU A 605 0.20 2.24 -20.47
CA LEU A 605 -0.21 1.45 -19.32
C LEU A 605 -1.64 1.78 -18.85
N LYS A 606 -2.05 3.05 -18.93
CA LYS A 606 -3.40 3.51 -18.52
C LYS A 606 -4.49 3.23 -19.56
N ALA A 607 -4.14 3.08 -20.84
CA ALA A 607 -5.08 2.85 -21.93
C ALA A 607 -5.98 1.63 -21.68
N ASN A 608 -7.18 1.63 -22.31
CA ASN A 608 -8.15 0.55 -22.21
C ASN A 608 -8.46 0.13 -20.76
N ASN A 609 -8.62 1.12 -19.87
CA ASN A 609 -8.84 0.89 -18.44
C ASN A 609 -7.71 0.09 -17.76
N GLY A 610 -6.47 0.21 -18.23
CA GLY A 610 -5.32 -0.48 -17.64
C GLY A 610 -5.16 -1.93 -18.09
N GLU A 611 -5.57 -2.28 -19.32
CA GLU A 611 -5.46 -3.64 -19.88
C GLU A 611 -4.03 -4.21 -19.77
N ALA A 612 -3.01 -3.39 -20.04
CA ALA A 612 -1.60 -3.78 -19.94
C ALA A 612 -1.16 -4.12 -18.50
N MET A 613 -1.94 -3.73 -17.48
CA MET A 613 -1.67 -4.01 -16.08
C MET A 613 -2.46 -5.22 -15.53
N ASP A 614 -3.41 -5.78 -16.28
CA ASP A 614 -4.17 -6.97 -15.87
C ASP A 614 -3.34 -8.26 -15.72
N PRO A 615 -2.22 -8.43 -16.47
CA PRO A 615 -1.32 -9.57 -16.29
C PRO A 615 -0.59 -9.63 -14.95
N PHE A 616 -0.54 -8.57 -14.17
CA PHE A 616 0.28 -8.54 -12.94
C PHE A 616 -0.30 -9.44 -11.83
N ARG A 617 0.57 -10.24 -11.21
CA ARG A 617 0.30 -11.00 -9.98
C ARG A 617 1.45 -10.79 -9.00
N LEU A 618 1.17 -10.17 -7.85
CA LEU A 618 2.18 -9.91 -6.82
C LEU A 618 2.09 -10.99 -5.74
N HIS A 619 3.18 -11.74 -5.59
CA HIS A 619 3.36 -12.82 -4.62
C HIS A 619 4.21 -12.30 -3.46
N THR A 620 3.65 -12.32 -2.25
CA THR A 620 4.38 -11.95 -1.03
C THR A 620 4.88 -13.21 -0.34
N THR A 621 5.92 -13.81 -0.90
CA THR A 621 6.48 -15.10 -0.46
C THR A 621 7.91 -15.28 -1.00
N SER A 622 8.56 -16.40 -0.69
CA SER A 622 9.86 -16.76 -1.24
C SER A 622 9.75 -17.17 -2.73
N VAL A 623 10.86 -17.11 -3.46
CA VAL A 623 10.88 -17.55 -4.88
C VAL A 623 10.48 -19.03 -4.99
N ILE A 624 11.05 -19.89 -4.15
CA ILE A 624 10.75 -21.32 -4.16
C ILE A 624 9.28 -21.61 -3.83
N ASP A 625 8.68 -20.93 -2.86
CA ASP A 625 7.28 -21.17 -2.51
C ASP A 625 6.32 -20.63 -3.58
N ALA A 626 6.69 -19.52 -4.25
CA ALA A 626 5.99 -19.06 -5.43
C ALA A 626 6.09 -20.07 -6.58
N LEU A 627 7.25 -20.68 -6.82
CA LEU A 627 7.38 -21.72 -7.85
C LEU A 627 6.53 -22.94 -7.51
N ARG A 628 6.58 -23.42 -6.26
CA ARG A 628 5.73 -24.53 -5.76
C ARG A 628 4.23 -24.26 -5.92
N SER A 629 3.82 -23.00 -5.87
CA SER A 629 2.42 -22.58 -6.05
C SER A 629 1.87 -22.73 -7.47
N LEU A 630 2.77 -22.79 -8.45
CA LEU A 630 2.40 -22.80 -9.86
C LEU A 630 2.35 -24.22 -10.38
N SER A 631 1.38 -24.48 -11.26
CA SER A 631 1.27 -25.77 -11.95
C SER A 631 2.48 -26.00 -12.88
N PRO A 632 2.82 -27.25 -13.21
CA PRO A 632 3.90 -27.58 -14.14
C PRO A 632 3.71 -26.92 -15.53
N SER A 633 4.82 -26.58 -16.18
CA SER A 633 4.85 -25.99 -17.54
C SER A 633 3.96 -24.75 -17.74
N THR A 634 3.86 -23.89 -16.72
CA THR A 634 3.07 -22.64 -16.76
C THR A 634 3.87 -21.41 -17.17
N LEU A 635 5.19 -21.44 -16.97
CA LEU A 635 6.07 -20.30 -17.21
C LEU A 635 6.91 -20.49 -18.47
N THR A 636 7.13 -19.39 -19.20
CA THR A 636 8.01 -19.36 -20.38
C THR A 636 9.37 -18.77 -20.04
N HIS A 637 9.40 -17.79 -19.13
CA HIS A 637 10.59 -17.06 -18.74
C HIS A 637 10.65 -16.89 -17.22
N ILE A 638 11.83 -17.07 -16.65
CA ILE A 638 12.09 -16.83 -15.22
C ILE A 638 13.30 -15.91 -15.08
N LEU A 639 13.15 -14.79 -14.38
CA LEU A 639 14.22 -13.83 -14.09
C LEU A 639 14.56 -13.89 -12.60
N LEU A 640 15.69 -14.54 -12.31
CA LEU A 640 16.18 -14.77 -10.94
C LEU A 640 17.07 -13.63 -10.43
N MET A 641 17.40 -12.63 -11.26
CA MET A 641 18.33 -11.55 -10.92
C MET A 641 19.64 -12.10 -10.32
N ASP A 642 20.14 -11.49 -9.24
CA ASP A 642 21.32 -11.92 -8.48
C ASP A 642 20.99 -12.69 -7.20
N HIS A 643 19.77 -13.20 -7.05
CA HIS A 643 19.35 -13.77 -5.77
C HIS A 643 20.16 -15.02 -5.40
N LEU A 644 20.60 -15.80 -6.39
CA LEU A 644 21.40 -17.02 -6.18
C LEU A 644 22.77 -16.71 -5.54
N ASP A 645 23.32 -15.49 -5.74
CA ASP A 645 24.56 -15.06 -5.08
C ASP A 645 24.41 -14.92 -3.56
N ARG A 646 23.18 -14.85 -3.07
CA ARG A 646 22.87 -14.69 -1.64
C ARG A 646 22.94 -16.04 -0.92
N LEU A 647 22.70 -17.13 -1.62
CA LEU A 647 22.66 -18.48 -1.07
C LEU A 647 24.08 -19.04 -0.89
N PRO A 648 24.33 -19.83 0.17
CA PRO A 648 25.63 -20.45 0.38
C PRO A 648 25.81 -21.65 -0.55
N GLU A 649 27.04 -21.89 -1.01
CA GLU A 649 27.41 -23.00 -1.91
C GLU A 649 27.01 -24.38 -1.37
N THR A 650 26.99 -24.53 -0.04
CA THR A 650 26.67 -25.77 0.66
C THR A 650 25.17 -25.99 0.85
N SER A 651 24.30 -25.07 0.44
CA SER A 651 22.86 -25.23 0.62
C SER A 651 22.26 -26.17 -0.43
N SER A 652 21.35 -27.04 0.02
CA SER A 652 20.43 -27.78 -0.85
C SER A 652 19.33 -26.90 -1.43
N ASP A 653 19.10 -25.71 -0.87
CA ASP A 653 18.02 -24.80 -1.32
C ASP A 653 18.11 -24.47 -2.81
N VAL A 654 19.34 -24.37 -3.36
CA VAL A 654 19.54 -24.12 -4.80
C VAL A 654 19.16 -25.33 -5.64
N ASP A 655 19.39 -26.55 -5.15
CA ASP A 655 18.99 -27.77 -5.87
C ASP A 655 17.47 -27.90 -5.90
N ASP A 656 16.82 -27.62 -4.75
CA ASP A 656 15.36 -27.62 -4.64
C ASP A 656 14.72 -26.53 -5.51
N GLU A 657 15.29 -25.31 -5.53
CA GLU A 657 14.80 -24.24 -6.40
C GLU A 657 14.97 -24.59 -7.88
N ILE A 658 16.12 -25.13 -8.29
CA ILE A 658 16.35 -25.56 -9.68
C ILE A 658 15.35 -26.66 -10.10
N ALA A 659 15.02 -27.59 -9.20
CA ALA A 659 14.03 -28.63 -9.47
C ALA A 659 12.63 -28.03 -9.71
N GLU A 660 12.22 -27.06 -8.87
CA GLU A 660 10.95 -26.36 -9.04
C GLU A 660 10.93 -25.48 -10.30
N VAL A 661 12.03 -24.77 -10.59
CA VAL A 661 12.22 -24.03 -11.85
C VAL A 661 12.05 -24.96 -13.04
N TYR A 662 12.68 -26.15 -13.03
CA TYR A 662 12.52 -27.13 -14.11
C TYR A 662 11.07 -27.61 -14.24
N ARG A 663 10.37 -27.83 -13.12
CA ARG A 663 8.97 -28.29 -13.11
C ARG A 663 8.01 -27.28 -13.75
N VAL A 664 8.11 -26.00 -13.38
CA VAL A 664 7.16 -24.97 -13.81
C VAL A 664 7.47 -24.39 -15.19
N LEU A 665 8.71 -24.49 -15.66
CA LEU A 665 9.11 -23.93 -16.95
C LEU A 665 8.66 -24.83 -18.10
N ASP A 666 8.05 -24.24 -19.12
CA ASP A 666 7.65 -24.94 -20.33
C ASP A 666 8.88 -25.40 -21.15
N HIS A 667 8.68 -26.35 -22.07
CA HIS A 667 9.74 -26.82 -22.95
C HIS A 667 10.29 -25.70 -23.83
N GLY A 668 11.61 -25.54 -23.86
CA GLY A 668 12.25 -24.40 -24.52
C GLY A 668 12.15 -23.07 -23.76
N GLY A 669 11.45 -23.05 -22.62
CA GLY A 669 11.45 -21.92 -21.71
C GLY A 669 12.83 -21.64 -21.15
N SER A 670 13.03 -20.40 -20.70
CA SER A 670 14.36 -19.87 -20.38
C SER A 670 14.43 -19.21 -19.00
N VAL A 671 15.55 -19.41 -18.31
CA VAL A 671 15.85 -18.80 -17.01
C VAL A 671 17.04 -17.86 -17.17
N PHE A 672 16.96 -16.67 -16.58
CA PHE A 672 17.97 -15.62 -16.68
C PHE A 672 18.42 -15.18 -15.28
N TRP A 673 19.73 -15.03 -15.10
CA TRP A 673 20.31 -14.51 -13.86
C TRP A 673 21.60 -13.75 -14.13
N ARG A 674 21.87 -12.77 -13.26
CA ARG A 674 23.12 -12.00 -13.23
C ARG A 674 23.92 -12.39 -11.99
N SER A 675 25.24 -12.33 -12.05
CA SER A 675 26.08 -12.65 -10.89
C SER A 675 27.17 -11.62 -10.63
N ALA A 676 27.46 -11.41 -9.35
CA ALA A 676 28.66 -10.73 -8.86
C ALA A 676 29.96 -11.45 -9.25
N ALA A 677 29.93 -12.76 -9.52
CA ALA A 677 31.09 -13.52 -9.97
C ALA A 677 31.12 -13.64 -11.50
N ARG A 678 32.32 -13.71 -12.08
CA ARG A 678 32.49 -14.03 -13.52
C ARG A 678 32.06 -15.46 -13.86
N THR A 679 32.25 -16.38 -12.91
CA THR A 679 31.90 -17.81 -13.04
C THR A 679 31.21 -18.28 -11.76
N PRO A 680 29.89 -18.11 -11.63
CA PRO A 680 29.15 -18.56 -10.46
C PRO A 680 29.09 -20.10 -10.38
N TRP A 681 29.13 -20.64 -9.16
CA TRP A 681 29.18 -22.07 -8.88
C TRP A 681 27.88 -22.80 -9.26
N TYR A 682 26.73 -22.13 -9.16
CA TYR A 682 25.42 -22.69 -9.44
C TYR A 682 25.15 -22.92 -10.94
N ASN A 683 25.99 -22.41 -11.85
CA ASN A 683 25.91 -22.78 -13.27
C ASN A 683 26.00 -24.32 -13.45
N LYS A 684 26.93 -24.97 -12.76
CA LYS A 684 27.06 -26.44 -12.81
C LYS A 684 25.83 -27.17 -12.26
N LYS A 685 25.13 -26.55 -11.29
CA LYS A 685 23.90 -27.11 -10.73
C LYS A 685 22.75 -27.03 -11.74
N PHE A 686 22.62 -25.93 -12.47
CA PHE A 686 21.66 -25.82 -13.58
C PHE A 686 21.93 -26.85 -14.68
N GLU A 687 23.19 -27.05 -15.08
CA GLU A 687 23.56 -28.11 -16.04
C GLU A 687 23.16 -29.51 -15.54
N THR A 688 23.45 -29.80 -14.27
CA THR A 688 23.07 -31.08 -13.62
C THR A 688 21.55 -31.23 -13.53
N GLY A 689 20.82 -30.12 -13.35
CA GLY A 689 19.36 -30.03 -13.31
C GLY A 689 18.66 -30.10 -14.68
N GLY A 690 19.38 -30.39 -15.76
CA GLY A 690 18.79 -30.61 -17.10
C GLY A 690 18.68 -29.37 -17.98
N PHE A 691 19.42 -28.30 -17.67
CA PHE A 691 19.43 -27.07 -18.45
C PHE A 691 20.68 -26.93 -19.34
N GLU A 692 20.51 -26.33 -20.51
CA GLU A 692 21.61 -25.88 -21.35
C GLU A 692 21.94 -24.41 -21.03
N ILE A 693 23.19 -24.12 -20.67
CA ILE A 693 23.63 -22.77 -20.29
C ILE A 693 24.31 -22.06 -21.44
N ALA A 694 23.79 -20.88 -21.78
CA ALA A 694 24.42 -19.90 -22.64
C ALA A 694 24.97 -18.73 -21.81
N THR A 695 26.23 -18.39 -22.03
CA THR A 695 26.85 -17.19 -21.46
C THR A 695 26.50 -15.99 -22.32
N LEU A 696 25.71 -15.05 -21.80
CA LEU A 696 25.32 -13.84 -22.53
C LEU A 696 26.39 -12.75 -22.40
N TYR A 697 26.97 -12.62 -21.21
CA TYR A 697 28.03 -11.67 -20.95
C TYR A 697 28.91 -12.14 -19.78
N VAL A 698 30.23 -11.96 -19.90
CA VAL A 698 31.17 -12.03 -18.78
C VAL A 698 32.12 -10.85 -18.91
N ARG A 699 32.29 -10.12 -17.81
CA ARG A 699 33.18 -8.96 -17.73
C ARG A 699 34.61 -9.41 -18.02
N SER A 700 35.13 -8.95 -19.16
CA SER A 700 36.54 -9.04 -19.49
C SER A 700 37.27 -7.76 -19.08
N ASP A 701 38.58 -7.68 -19.28
CA ASP A 701 39.33 -6.44 -19.02
C ASP A 701 39.06 -5.33 -20.07
N SER A 702 38.08 -5.54 -20.96
CA SER A 702 37.54 -4.53 -21.88
C SER A 702 36.78 -3.43 -21.15
N ASP A 703 36.91 -2.18 -21.62
CA ASP A 703 36.15 -1.00 -21.15
C ASP A 703 34.67 -0.97 -21.63
N VAL A 704 34.09 -2.11 -22.03
CA VAL A 704 32.69 -2.18 -22.49
C VAL A 704 31.79 -2.58 -21.33
N PRO A 705 30.82 -1.74 -20.93
CA PRO A 705 29.86 -2.11 -19.89
C PRO A 705 28.86 -3.16 -20.41
N MET A 706 28.38 -4.03 -19.52
CA MET A 706 27.34 -5.02 -19.84
C MET A 706 26.04 -4.35 -20.30
N ASP A 707 25.63 -3.35 -19.53
CA ASP A 707 24.40 -2.58 -19.69
C ASP A 707 24.56 -1.22 -19.00
N ARG A 708 23.48 -0.43 -18.89
CA ARG A 708 23.52 0.90 -18.26
C ARG A 708 23.62 0.85 -16.74
N VAL A 709 23.61 -0.33 -16.12
CA VAL A 709 23.80 -0.49 -14.68
C VAL A 709 25.23 -0.96 -14.37
N ASN A 710 25.69 -1.97 -15.10
CA ASN A 710 27.04 -2.55 -15.04
C ASN A 710 27.47 -3.00 -13.62
N MET A 711 26.53 -3.38 -12.75
CA MET A 711 26.81 -3.79 -11.36
C MET A 711 27.30 -5.24 -11.25
N HIS A 712 26.93 -6.10 -12.21
CA HIS A 712 27.23 -7.52 -12.20
C HIS A 712 28.42 -7.86 -13.10
N ALA A 713 29.15 -8.91 -12.75
CA ALA A 713 30.31 -9.38 -13.49
C ALA A 713 29.94 -10.33 -14.63
N SER A 714 28.74 -10.91 -14.61
CA SER A 714 28.28 -11.85 -15.64
C SER A 714 26.75 -11.89 -15.76
N PHE A 715 26.28 -12.38 -16.90
CA PHE A 715 24.88 -12.61 -17.24
C PHE A 715 24.73 -13.90 -18.04
N PHE A 716 23.79 -14.76 -17.63
CA PHE A 716 23.60 -16.09 -18.19
C PHE A 716 22.13 -16.35 -18.53
N LYS A 717 21.94 -17.30 -19.45
CA LYS A 717 20.65 -17.89 -19.83
C LYS A 717 20.75 -19.40 -19.68
N ALA A 718 19.81 -20.02 -18.98
CA ALA A 718 19.56 -21.46 -19.05
C ALA A 718 18.32 -21.74 -19.89
N THR A 719 18.36 -22.75 -20.74
CA THR A 719 17.19 -23.22 -21.51
C THR A 719 16.84 -24.64 -21.08
N LYS A 720 15.56 -24.91 -20.81
CA LYS A 720 15.10 -26.26 -20.47
C LYS A 720 15.17 -27.14 -21.72
N THR A 721 16.01 -28.17 -21.66
CA THR A 721 16.21 -29.09 -22.78
C THR A 721 15.08 -30.11 -22.87
N ILE A 722 14.79 -30.59 -24.08
CA ILE A 722 13.90 -31.73 -24.27
C ILE A 722 14.71 -32.98 -23.92
N CYS A 723 14.33 -33.69 -22.85
CA CYS A 723 14.78 -35.07 -22.70
C CYS A 723 14.22 -35.89 -23.86
N THR A 724 14.98 -36.04 -24.94
CA THR A 724 14.79 -37.13 -25.88
C THR A 724 15.16 -38.41 -25.15
N PHE A 725 14.21 -38.99 -24.40
CA PHE A 725 14.33 -40.40 -24.06
C PHE A 725 14.29 -41.15 -25.39
N GLY A 726 15.45 -41.69 -25.79
CA GLY A 726 15.54 -42.60 -26.91
C GLY A 726 14.54 -43.73 -26.71
N THR A 727 13.64 -43.86 -27.68
CA THR A 727 12.69 -44.98 -27.84
C THR A 727 13.36 -46.33 -27.74
#